data_AF-A0A2E6VQA3-F1
#
_entry.id   AF-A0A2E6VQA3-F1
#
_cell.length_a   1.000
_cell.length_b   1.000
_cell.length_c   1.000
_cell.angle_alpha   90.00
_cell.angle_beta   90.00
_cell.angle_gamma   90.00
#
_symmetry.space_group_name_H-M   'P 1'
#
loop_
_entity.id
_entity.type
_entity.pdbx_description
1 polymer ?
#
loop_
_entity_poly.entity_id
_entity_poly.type
_entity_poly.pdbx_seq_one_letter_code
_entity_poly.pdbx_strand_id
1 'polypeptide(L)'
;MKIGPFLGLVLSPLLLTACPQAEDETPPSKPQTDSPAPTPDQVCPGAAGCETSEDKTLYAAAVAKKVTPTGYEIAKAQYLKNDRPSYCEPGLPRGHGETRCGELADSFLDDCGNDTLCPRDDGYEAPDEDGSELDGTPDYFWDCGRDRICPPPFDTPEEGDLATNGLDDDGDGAIDEGPWTAADEDGTEGDGLFQGLWIAGYGNNRPAMGIRDDLWTRVLVMQQGNTTVAMVTLDAVGLFFDEVIRIKERLEAERPNAVDHIFMQSTHTHEAPDTMGQWGIAYPYDEYPFQHGRDPLHMAKIQEQTVAAIIEAVDALEPANVVAGSTNTRVEGFLHDSRDPQIFNDELVAIQFKGNNDNVIATLVNWGNHPEILDSRNNYVSSDFPHALREALENGLPATSRYEAEPGFGGVAIFQQGTVGGLVGPNGFLITGRDGTEYENANKTWARADAYGENLAQQTFDALKNSTPLEDPTLFFAAKSFKIPVENIIFHLGLLTGWFDREVYDYDPNEFLEEGNFPQLLTEVGVIRLGPLSWSTAPGELFPESFVGFDESQSMGLPQVDADNPNPPDLTQAPTEPTIKSQMQSDFPMIFGLGQDEIGYLVPPYDFILDESSPYIDEAEGDHYEETNSVGPKALPLVQDALNLCLEAMAAATL
;
A
#
# COMPACT_ATOMS: atom_id res chain seq x y z
N MET A 1 -8.49 7.03 -32.58
CA MET A 1 -9.38 6.78 -33.74
C MET A 1 -10.79 7.15 -33.27
N LYS A 2 -11.49 8.09 -33.94
CA LYS A 2 -12.77 8.65 -33.45
C LYS A 2 -13.89 7.60 -33.45
N ILE A 3 -14.53 7.37 -32.31
CA ILE A 3 -15.73 6.52 -32.17
C ILE A 3 -16.91 7.44 -31.84
N GLY A 4 -18.02 7.28 -32.57
CA GLY A 4 -19.24 8.09 -32.45
C GLY A 4 -20.27 7.48 -31.50
N PRO A 5 -21.27 8.26 -31.06
CA PRO A 5 -22.18 7.86 -29.99
C PRO A 5 -23.36 7.06 -30.54
N PHE A 6 -23.64 5.91 -29.94
CA PHE A 6 -24.88 5.16 -30.12
C PHE A 6 -25.28 4.53 -28.79
N LEU A 7 -26.12 5.23 -28.02
CA LEU A 7 -27.22 4.59 -27.29
C LEU A 7 -28.24 5.66 -26.86
N GLY A 8 -29.26 5.85 -27.70
CA GLY A 8 -30.48 6.52 -27.30
C GLY A 8 -31.53 5.45 -27.01
N LEU A 9 -31.94 5.30 -25.75
CA LEU A 9 -33.19 4.60 -25.43
C LEU A 9 -34.16 5.52 -24.67
N VAL A 10 -35.34 5.57 -25.26
CA VAL A 10 -36.53 6.38 -24.99
C VAL A 10 -37.12 6.13 -23.60
N LEU A 11 -37.30 7.18 -22.80
CA LEU A 11 -38.28 7.23 -21.71
C LEU A 11 -39.21 8.43 -21.93
N SER A 12 -40.50 8.15 -22.17
CA SER A 12 -41.57 9.15 -22.27
C SER A 12 -42.13 9.47 -20.87
N PRO A 13 -42.54 10.73 -20.61
CA PRO A 13 -43.05 11.15 -19.31
C PRO A 13 -44.57 10.97 -19.23
N LEU A 14 -45.07 10.46 -18.10
CA LEU A 14 -46.47 10.61 -17.72
C LEU A 14 -46.58 11.54 -16.50
N LEU A 15 -46.95 12.78 -16.77
CA LEU A 15 -47.52 13.69 -15.78
C LEU A 15 -48.85 13.15 -15.26
N LEU A 16 -49.02 13.14 -13.95
CA LEU A 16 -50.34 13.23 -13.32
C LEU A 16 -50.24 14.08 -12.04
N THR A 17 -50.92 15.22 -12.12
CA THR A 17 -51.16 16.21 -11.08
C THR A 17 -52.05 15.68 -9.98
N ALA A 18 -51.67 15.87 -8.72
CA ALA A 18 -52.60 16.07 -7.60
C ALA A 18 -51.88 16.70 -6.39
N CYS A 19 -52.22 17.95 -6.05
CA CYS A 19 -51.96 18.50 -4.73
C CYS A 19 -52.99 17.98 -3.72
N PRO A 20 -52.58 17.83 -2.44
CA PRO A 20 -53.42 18.28 -1.35
C PRO A 20 -52.70 19.18 -0.35
N GLN A 21 -53.35 20.33 -0.14
CA GLN A 21 -53.50 21.18 1.04
C GLN A 21 -52.54 21.06 2.23
N ALA A 22 -52.04 22.24 2.61
CA ALA A 22 -51.33 22.56 3.84
C ALA A 22 -52.14 22.26 5.11
N GLU A 23 -51.49 21.62 6.08
CA GLU A 23 -51.86 21.62 7.49
C GLU A 23 -50.72 22.27 8.30
N ASP A 24 -51.12 23.03 9.32
CA ASP A 24 -50.30 23.92 10.15
C ASP A 24 -49.09 23.22 10.82
N GLU A 25 -47.87 23.63 10.47
CA GLU A 25 -46.67 23.30 11.23
C GLU A 25 -46.47 24.28 12.39
N THR A 26 -46.53 23.74 13.60
CA THR A 26 -46.03 24.35 14.84
C THR A 26 -44.56 24.78 14.68
N PRO A 27 -44.14 25.93 15.23
CA PRO A 27 -42.78 26.42 15.07
C PRO A 27 -41.76 25.43 15.69
N PRO A 28 -40.60 25.20 15.04
CA PRO A 28 -39.61 24.27 15.53
C PRO A 28 -39.11 24.71 16.91
N SER A 29 -39.18 23.81 17.87
CA SER A 29 -38.51 23.94 19.15
C SER A 29 -37.01 24.11 18.90
N LYS A 30 -36.40 25.13 19.51
CA LYS A 30 -34.95 25.34 19.51
C LYS A 30 -34.22 24.01 19.81
N PRO A 31 -33.17 23.65 19.07
CA PRO A 31 -32.34 22.51 19.44
C PRO A 31 -31.74 22.78 20.83
N GLN A 32 -32.09 21.94 21.79
CA GLN A 32 -31.25 21.73 22.96
C GLN A 32 -30.06 20.89 22.48
N THR A 33 -28.87 21.45 22.48
CA THR A 33 -27.63 20.68 22.27
C THR A 33 -26.74 20.85 23.49
N ASP A 34 -27.11 20.17 24.58
CA ASP A 34 -26.17 19.72 25.60
C ASP A 34 -25.56 18.36 25.16
N SER A 35 -25.14 18.26 23.89
CA SER A 35 -24.30 17.14 23.47
C SER A 35 -22.88 17.43 23.95
N PRO A 36 -22.18 16.49 24.61
CA PRO A 36 -20.78 16.66 24.92
C PRO A 36 -20.00 16.99 23.65
N ALA A 37 -18.96 17.81 23.78
CA ALA A 37 -18.03 18.04 22.67
C ALA A 37 -17.48 16.69 22.17
N PRO A 38 -17.28 16.52 20.86
CA PRO A 38 -16.70 15.29 20.33
C PRO A 38 -15.32 15.05 20.94
N THR A 39 -15.02 13.80 21.28
CA THR A 39 -13.74 13.35 21.82
C THR A 39 -13.24 12.13 21.03
N PRO A 40 -11.94 11.79 21.11
CA PRO A 40 -11.45 10.49 20.66
C PRO A 40 -12.21 9.34 21.30
N ASP A 41 -12.28 8.21 20.60
CA ASP A 41 -12.96 7.00 21.08
C ASP A 41 -12.09 6.25 22.10
N GLN A 42 -10.77 6.35 21.95
CA GLN A 42 -9.78 5.80 22.87
C GLN A 42 -8.70 6.84 23.17
N VAL A 43 -8.27 6.90 24.43
CA VAL A 43 -7.19 7.76 24.92
C VAL A 43 -6.47 7.03 26.04
N CYS A 44 -5.16 6.82 25.88
CA CYS A 44 -4.36 6.08 26.85
C CYS A 44 -2.97 6.74 27.00
N PRO A 45 -2.41 6.84 28.23
CA PRO A 45 -3.05 6.51 29.50
C PRO A 45 -4.07 7.57 29.94
N GLY A 46 -4.97 7.21 30.88
CA GLY A 46 -5.88 8.15 31.54
C GLY A 46 -7.37 7.83 31.37
N ALA A 47 -7.74 6.97 30.42
CA ALA A 47 -9.08 6.38 30.35
C ALA A 47 -9.20 5.14 31.25
N ALA A 48 -10.45 4.70 31.47
CA ALA A 48 -10.71 3.46 32.20
C ALA A 48 -10.16 2.26 31.42
N GLY A 49 -9.42 1.37 32.09
CA GLY A 49 -8.75 0.23 31.46
C GLY A 49 -7.30 0.50 31.05
N CYS A 50 -6.85 1.75 31.06
CA CYS A 50 -5.46 2.12 30.78
C CYS A 50 -5.03 3.28 31.70
N GLU A 51 -5.06 3.04 33.00
CA GLU A 51 -4.78 4.06 34.00
C GLU A 51 -3.30 4.49 33.97
N THR A 52 -3.05 5.73 34.35
CA THR A 52 -1.69 6.25 34.53
C THR A 52 -0.93 5.42 35.57
N SER A 53 0.23 4.89 35.16
CA SER A 53 1.14 4.16 36.06
C SER A 53 2.23 5.09 36.62
N GLU A 54 2.69 4.80 37.84
CA GLU A 54 3.93 5.40 38.37
C GLU A 54 5.20 4.78 37.75
N ASP A 55 5.08 3.56 37.18
CA ASP A 55 6.17 2.90 36.46
C ASP A 55 6.32 3.51 35.07
N LYS A 56 7.48 4.15 34.85
CA LYS A 56 7.86 4.79 33.60
C LYS A 56 8.79 3.92 32.75
N THR A 57 9.08 2.70 33.20
CA THR A 57 9.95 1.80 32.43
C THR A 57 9.28 1.50 31.09
N LEU A 58 9.95 1.86 30.00
CA LEU A 58 9.52 1.49 28.65
C LEU A 58 9.99 0.06 28.38
N TYR A 59 9.08 -0.76 27.91
CA TYR A 59 9.36 -2.08 27.37
C TYR A 59 9.11 -2.05 25.86
N ALA A 60 9.96 -2.73 25.10
CA ALA A 60 9.75 -2.89 23.67
C ALA A 60 10.18 -4.29 23.21
N ALA A 61 9.59 -4.72 22.11
CA ALA A 61 9.98 -5.90 21.36
C ALA A 61 9.60 -5.70 19.90
N ALA A 62 10.35 -6.31 18.99
CA ALA A 62 10.03 -6.30 17.58
C ALA A 62 10.18 -7.67 16.94
N VAL A 63 9.30 -7.97 15.99
CA VAL A 63 9.24 -9.26 15.28
C VAL A 63 8.98 -8.99 13.81
N ALA A 64 9.67 -9.72 12.94
CA ALA A 64 9.41 -9.76 11.51
C ALA A 64 8.92 -11.17 11.12
N LYS A 65 7.80 -11.25 10.41
CA LYS A 65 7.29 -12.50 9.84
C LYS A 65 7.09 -12.34 8.34
N LYS A 66 7.45 -13.37 7.58
CA LYS A 66 7.24 -13.40 6.13
C LYS A 66 5.77 -13.56 5.82
N VAL A 67 5.24 -12.70 4.96
CA VAL A 67 3.89 -12.83 4.38
C VAL A 67 3.93 -13.20 2.91
N THR A 68 5.12 -13.29 2.30
CA THR A 68 5.34 -13.71 0.91
C THR A 68 4.44 -14.90 0.55
N PRO A 69 3.59 -14.81 -0.47
CA PRO A 69 2.75 -15.93 -0.88
C PRO A 69 3.63 -17.09 -1.38
N THR A 70 3.17 -18.32 -1.15
CA THR A 70 3.97 -19.54 -1.38
C THR A 70 3.34 -20.52 -2.36
N GLY A 71 2.10 -20.28 -2.81
CA GLY A 71 1.43 -21.16 -3.76
C GLY A 71 0.56 -20.36 -4.72
N TYR A 72 0.93 -20.37 -6.00
CA TYR A 72 0.27 -19.68 -7.10
C TYR A 72 0.83 -20.14 -8.45
N GLU A 73 0.00 -20.11 -9.49
CA GLU A 73 0.40 -20.44 -10.85
C GLU A 73 1.11 -19.29 -11.56
N ILE A 74 1.92 -19.62 -12.56
CA ILE A 74 2.66 -18.66 -13.39
C ILE A 74 2.09 -18.68 -14.81
N ALA A 75 1.88 -17.50 -15.38
CA ALA A 75 1.44 -17.37 -16.77
C ALA A 75 2.57 -17.80 -17.73
N LYS A 76 2.22 -18.47 -18.84
CA LYS A 76 3.13 -18.78 -19.93
C LYS A 76 3.62 -17.48 -20.58
N ALA A 77 4.95 -17.32 -20.68
CA ALA A 77 5.58 -16.07 -21.12
C ALA A 77 5.16 -15.60 -22.54
N GLN A 78 4.78 -16.52 -23.43
CA GLN A 78 4.34 -16.19 -24.80
C GLN A 78 3.00 -15.44 -24.88
N TYR A 79 2.15 -15.57 -23.85
CA TYR A 79 0.88 -14.84 -23.77
C TYR A 79 1.04 -13.48 -23.08
N LEU A 80 2.27 -13.09 -22.77
CA LEU A 80 2.61 -11.77 -22.30
C LEU A 80 2.90 -10.83 -23.48
N LYS A 81 2.47 -9.57 -23.39
CA LYS A 81 2.73 -8.53 -24.41
C LYS A 81 4.23 -8.43 -24.69
N ASN A 82 4.56 -8.34 -25.99
CA ASN A 82 5.92 -8.24 -26.55
C ASN A 82 6.73 -9.54 -26.69
N ASP A 83 6.10 -10.72 -26.77
CA ASP A 83 6.59 -12.03 -27.29
C ASP A 83 8.13 -12.23 -27.36
N ARG A 84 8.81 -11.98 -26.25
CA ARG A 84 10.25 -12.14 -26.10
C ARG A 84 10.50 -12.73 -24.72
N PRO A 85 10.64 -14.06 -24.60
CA PRO A 85 10.84 -14.73 -23.31
C PRO A 85 12.00 -14.17 -22.50
N SER A 86 13.07 -13.71 -23.17
CA SER A 86 14.24 -13.06 -22.54
C SER A 86 13.96 -11.68 -21.92
N TYR A 87 12.75 -11.13 -22.08
CA TYR A 87 12.38 -9.82 -21.50
C TYR A 87 11.94 -9.94 -20.04
N CYS A 88 11.58 -11.15 -19.63
CA CYS A 88 11.29 -11.46 -18.23
C CYS A 88 12.55 -11.77 -17.41
N GLU A 89 13.74 -11.63 -18.00
CA GLU A 89 15.00 -11.91 -17.31
C GLU A 89 15.19 -10.94 -16.12
N PRO A 90 15.28 -11.47 -14.90
CA PRO A 90 15.59 -10.73 -13.68
C PRO A 90 16.69 -9.67 -13.82
N GLY A 91 16.37 -8.42 -13.48
CA GLY A 91 17.36 -7.37 -13.25
C GLY A 91 18.04 -6.77 -14.50
N LEU A 92 17.67 -7.14 -15.72
CA LEU A 92 18.24 -6.56 -16.94
C LEU A 92 17.52 -5.26 -17.39
N PRO A 93 18.27 -4.26 -17.90
CA PRO A 93 17.67 -3.08 -18.53
C PRO A 93 16.83 -3.45 -19.75
N ARG A 94 15.64 -2.86 -19.88
CA ARG A 94 14.76 -3.06 -21.04
C ARG A 94 14.93 -1.98 -22.10
N GLY A 95 14.54 -2.28 -23.34
CA GLY A 95 14.63 -1.35 -24.45
C GLY A 95 13.80 -0.09 -24.23
N HIS A 96 14.21 1.04 -24.82
CA HIS A 96 13.46 2.28 -24.72
C HIS A 96 12.03 2.12 -25.27
N GLY A 97 11.03 2.33 -24.42
CA GLY A 97 9.60 2.31 -24.78
C GLY A 97 8.84 1.05 -24.33
N GLU A 98 9.49 0.11 -23.65
CA GLU A 98 8.87 -1.12 -23.14
C GLU A 98 8.44 -0.93 -21.67
N THR A 99 7.17 -1.18 -21.37
CA THR A 99 6.53 -0.74 -20.12
C THR A 99 6.33 -1.84 -19.07
N ARG A 100 6.30 -3.14 -19.42
CA ARG A 100 6.05 -4.29 -18.50
C ARG A 100 6.96 -5.50 -18.80
N CYS A 101 7.22 -6.39 -17.81
CA CYS A 101 7.91 -7.69 -18.03
C CYS A 101 6.97 -8.54 -18.90
N GLY A 102 5.69 -8.42 -18.58
CA GLY A 102 4.56 -8.83 -19.38
C GLY A 102 3.25 -8.30 -18.81
N GLU A 103 2.35 -7.85 -19.68
CA GLU A 103 0.92 -7.86 -19.38
C GLU A 103 0.31 -9.02 -20.14
N LEU A 104 -0.78 -9.64 -19.66
CA LEU A 104 -1.53 -10.55 -20.52
C LEU A 104 -1.95 -9.83 -21.82
N ALA A 105 -1.57 -10.39 -22.96
CA ALA A 105 -1.89 -9.87 -24.30
C ALA A 105 -3.23 -10.42 -24.77
N ASP A 106 -4.04 -9.69 -25.55
CA ASP A 106 -5.40 -10.13 -25.95
C ASP A 106 -5.48 -11.58 -26.50
N SER A 107 -4.40 -12.11 -27.07
CA SER A 107 -4.29 -13.52 -27.50
C SER A 107 -4.26 -14.54 -26.36
N PHE A 108 -4.18 -14.12 -25.10
CA PHE A 108 -4.31 -14.98 -23.91
C PHE A 108 -5.66 -15.69 -23.86
N LEU A 109 -6.66 -15.15 -24.59
CA LEU A 109 -8.00 -15.73 -24.74
C LEU A 109 -8.11 -16.72 -25.89
N ASP A 110 -7.04 -16.87 -26.67
CA ASP A 110 -7.02 -17.87 -27.71
C ASP A 110 -6.71 -19.22 -27.08
N ASP A 111 -7.65 -20.14 -27.28
CA ASP A 111 -7.60 -21.56 -26.94
C ASP A 111 -6.80 -22.26 -28.04
N CYS A 112 -5.48 -22.36 -27.82
CA CYS A 112 -4.46 -22.79 -28.79
C CYS A 112 -3.65 -23.98 -28.29
N GLY A 113 -4.09 -24.57 -27.18
CA GLY A 113 -3.48 -25.74 -26.57
C GLY A 113 -2.03 -25.53 -26.19
N ASN A 114 -1.30 -26.63 -26.12
CA ASN A 114 0.09 -26.62 -25.68
C ASN A 114 1.08 -26.47 -26.82
N ASP A 115 0.71 -26.91 -28.02
CA ASP A 115 1.56 -26.76 -29.20
C ASP A 115 1.53 -25.32 -29.75
N THR A 116 0.63 -24.50 -29.20
CA THR A 116 0.46 -23.05 -29.43
C THR A 116 -0.10 -22.69 -30.81
N LEU A 117 -0.56 -23.68 -31.58
CA LEU A 117 -1.10 -23.50 -32.92
C LEU A 117 -2.61 -23.31 -32.88
N CYS A 118 -3.08 -22.07 -32.75
CA CYS A 118 -4.51 -21.83 -32.73
C CYS A 118 -5.20 -22.33 -34.03
N PRO A 119 -6.50 -22.70 -34.00
CA PRO A 119 -7.25 -23.17 -35.18
C PRO A 119 -7.24 -22.27 -36.44
N ARG A 120 -6.77 -21.04 -36.30
CA ARG A 120 -6.66 -20.00 -37.33
C ARG A 120 -5.24 -19.82 -37.86
N ASP A 121 -4.25 -20.48 -37.28
CA ASP A 121 -2.84 -20.31 -37.57
C ASP A 121 -2.36 -21.24 -38.71
N ASP A 122 -1.40 -20.76 -39.48
CA ASP A 122 -0.81 -21.52 -40.57
C ASP A 122 0.05 -22.67 -40.00
N GLY A 123 -0.46 -23.90 -40.07
CA GLY A 123 0.21 -25.08 -39.53
C GLY A 123 -0.69 -25.93 -38.63
N TYR A 124 -1.82 -25.38 -38.19
CA TYR A 124 -2.83 -26.13 -37.45
C TYR A 124 -3.40 -27.29 -38.30
N GLU A 125 -3.24 -28.52 -37.80
CA GLU A 125 -3.77 -29.72 -38.46
C GLU A 125 -5.05 -30.26 -37.79
N ALA A 126 -5.09 -30.29 -36.45
CA ALA A 126 -6.21 -30.77 -35.62
C ALA A 126 -5.98 -30.40 -34.13
N PRO A 127 -7.02 -30.46 -33.28
CA PRO A 127 -6.89 -30.25 -31.84
C PRO A 127 -5.84 -31.16 -31.18
N ASP A 128 -5.14 -30.63 -30.18
CA ASP A 128 -4.24 -31.38 -29.31
C ASP A 128 -4.91 -32.64 -28.75
N GLU A 129 -4.14 -33.72 -28.62
CA GLU A 129 -4.65 -35.03 -28.19
C GLU A 129 -5.13 -35.02 -26.73
N ASP A 130 -4.65 -34.07 -25.93
CA ASP A 130 -5.09 -33.85 -24.55
C ASP A 130 -6.40 -33.07 -24.45
N GLY A 131 -6.86 -32.46 -25.56
CA GLY A 131 -8.09 -31.70 -25.64
C GLY A 131 -8.01 -30.30 -25.07
N SER A 132 -6.80 -29.76 -24.84
CA SER A 132 -6.59 -28.35 -24.48
C SER A 132 -7.11 -27.42 -25.59
N GLU A 133 -6.92 -27.79 -26.86
CA GLU A 133 -7.46 -27.03 -27.98
C GLU A 133 -8.98 -27.22 -28.22
N LEU A 134 -9.68 -26.10 -28.39
CA LEU A 134 -11.13 -25.99 -28.61
C LEU A 134 -11.99 -26.42 -27.42
N ASP A 135 -11.46 -26.43 -26.21
CA ASP A 135 -12.22 -26.69 -24.98
C ASP A 135 -12.98 -25.46 -24.45
N GLY A 136 -12.67 -24.27 -24.97
CA GLY A 136 -13.26 -23.00 -24.60
C GLY A 136 -12.66 -22.38 -23.34
N THR A 137 -11.52 -22.88 -22.87
CA THR A 137 -10.76 -22.34 -21.74
C THR A 137 -9.51 -21.61 -22.23
N PRO A 138 -9.07 -20.53 -21.55
CA PRO A 138 -7.85 -19.83 -21.92
C PRO A 138 -6.57 -20.60 -21.52
N ASP A 139 -5.64 -20.85 -22.46
CA ASP A 139 -4.42 -21.65 -22.23
C ASP A 139 -3.18 -20.85 -21.80
N TYR A 140 -3.36 -19.62 -21.30
CA TYR A 140 -2.24 -18.72 -21.01
C TYR A 140 -1.41 -19.11 -19.78
N PHE A 141 -1.73 -20.22 -19.13
CA PHE A 141 -1.05 -20.79 -17.97
C PHE A 141 -1.01 -22.31 -18.09
N TRP A 142 -0.27 -22.95 -17.19
CA TRP A 142 -0.36 -24.39 -17.00
C TRP A 142 -1.26 -24.63 -15.78
N ASP A 143 -2.33 -25.41 -15.96
CA ASP A 143 -3.33 -25.76 -14.93
C ASP A 143 -2.78 -26.80 -13.96
N CYS A 144 -1.84 -26.34 -13.14
CA CYS A 144 -1.00 -27.13 -12.25
C CYS A 144 -1.32 -26.84 -10.79
N GLY A 145 -2.37 -26.05 -10.56
CA GLY A 145 -2.74 -25.61 -9.24
C GLY A 145 -1.64 -24.81 -8.56
N ARG A 146 -1.83 -24.57 -7.27
CA ARG A 146 -0.97 -23.65 -6.51
C ARG A 146 0.40 -24.22 -6.15
N ASP A 147 0.56 -25.53 -6.16
CA ASP A 147 1.84 -26.18 -5.89
C ASP A 147 2.74 -26.30 -7.13
N ARG A 148 2.19 -25.97 -8.31
CA ARG A 148 2.86 -26.00 -9.62
C ARG A 148 3.30 -27.39 -10.05
N ILE A 149 2.53 -28.42 -9.68
CA ILE A 149 2.77 -29.79 -10.11
C ILE A 149 1.68 -30.18 -11.12
N CYS A 150 2.04 -30.26 -12.40
CA CYS A 150 1.03 -30.40 -13.45
C CYS A 150 0.56 -31.86 -13.65
N PRO A 151 -0.73 -32.10 -13.95
CA PRO A 151 -1.20 -33.42 -14.35
C PRO A 151 -0.57 -33.85 -15.71
N PRO A 152 -0.42 -35.16 -15.99
CA PRO A 152 0.06 -35.64 -17.29
C PRO A 152 -0.82 -35.11 -18.44
N PRO A 153 -0.25 -34.78 -19.63
CA PRO A 153 1.07 -35.18 -20.12
C PRO A 153 2.24 -34.26 -19.74
N PHE A 154 2.03 -33.25 -18.89
CA PHE A 154 3.01 -32.20 -18.58
C PHE A 154 4.12 -32.64 -17.59
N ASP A 155 3.86 -33.67 -16.78
CA ASP A 155 4.81 -34.30 -15.85
C ASP A 155 5.84 -35.21 -16.56
N THR A 156 6.65 -34.68 -17.47
CA THR A 156 7.91 -35.36 -17.86
C THR A 156 9.09 -34.62 -17.24
N PRO A 157 9.62 -35.09 -16.09
CA PRO A 157 10.79 -34.50 -15.47
C PRO A 157 11.97 -34.47 -16.45
N GLU A 158 12.69 -33.36 -16.52
CA GLU A 158 14.00 -33.33 -17.17
C GLU A 158 14.97 -34.28 -16.45
N GLU A 159 15.88 -34.92 -17.20
CA GLU A 159 16.75 -35.96 -16.67
C GLU A 159 17.82 -35.36 -15.73
N GLY A 160 17.48 -35.22 -14.43
CA GLY A 160 18.38 -34.62 -13.43
C GLY A 160 17.66 -33.89 -12.30
N ASP A 161 16.39 -33.57 -12.50
CA ASP A 161 15.59 -32.83 -11.53
C ASP A 161 15.24 -33.70 -10.30
N LEU A 162 15.55 -33.16 -9.13
CA LEU A 162 15.40 -33.81 -7.82
C LEU A 162 14.68 -32.90 -6.81
N ALA A 163 14.30 -31.67 -7.20
CA ALA A 163 13.72 -30.68 -6.31
C ALA A 163 12.23 -30.45 -6.66
N THR A 164 11.42 -30.31 -5.62
CA THR A 164 9.97 -30.04 -5.71
C THR A 164 9.77 -28.66 -5.13
N ASN A 165 9.82 -27.62 -5.96
CA ASN A 165 9.60 -26.26 -5.46
C ASN A 165 8.98 -25.30 -6.48
N GLY A 166 8.75 -25.72 -7.73
CA GLY A 166 8.17 -24.84 -8.73
C GLY A 166 9.03 -23.61 -9.00
N LEU A 167 10.35 -23.72 -8.86
CA LEU A 167 11.35 -22.72 -9.23
C LEU A 167 12.21 -23.30 -10.36
N ASP A 168 12.79 -22.43 -11.16
CA ASP A 168 13.91 -22.76 -12.05
C ASP A 168 15.19 -22.67 -11.21
N ASP A 169 15.49 -23.71 -10.43
CA ASP A 169 16.60 -23.67 -9.46
C ASP A 169 17.98 -23.88 -10.10
N ASP A 170 18.01 -24.34 -11.35
CA ASP A 170 19.23 -24.55 -12.14
C ASP A 170 19.47 -23.50 -13.24
N GLY A 171 18.50 -22.61 -13.48
CA GLY A 171 18.60 -21.44 -14.36
C GLY A 171 18.49 -21.77 -15.85
N ASP A 172 17.84 -22.86 -16.22
CA ASP A 172 17.68 -23.33 -17.59
C ASP A 172 16.40 -22.83 -18.28
N GLY A 173 15.51 -22.19 -17.52
CA GLY A 173 14.23 -21.66 -17.96
C GLY A 173 13.05 -22.63 -17.85
N ALA A 174 13.24 -23.83 -17.29
CA ALA A 174 12.20 -24.78 -16.94
C ALA A 174 11.89 -24.71 -15.42
N ILE A 175 10.64 -24.98 -15.06
CA ILE A 175 10.21 -25.02 -13.67
C ILE A 175 10.43 -26.45 -13.15
N ASP A 176 11.12 -26.60 -12.02
CA ASP A 176 11.39 -27.90 -11.40
C ASP A 176 10.08 -28.49 -10.84
N GLU A 177 9.45 -29.39 -11.61
CA GLU A 177 8.22 -30.09 -11.28
C GLU A 177 8.53 -31.49 -10.73
N GLY A 178 8.12 -31.73 -9.47
CA GLY A 178 8.12 -33.09 -8.95
C GLY A 178 7.12 -33.97 -9.68
N PRO A 179 7.25 -35.31 -9.55
CA PRO A 179 6.31 -36.23 -10.18
C PRO A 179 4.89 -35.99 -9.65
N TRP A 180 3.93 -35.85 -10.57
CA TRP A 180 2.52 -35.70 -10.24
C TRP A 180 2.04 -36.91 -9.45
N THR A 181 1.48 -36.67 -8.25
CA THR A 181 1.02 -37.76 -7.38
C THR A 181 -0.51 -37.84 -7.27
N ALA A 182 -1.17 -36.69 -7.18
CA ALA A 182 -2.61 -36.47 -7.17
C ALA A 182 -2.85 -34.96 -7.11
N ALA A 183 -4.09 -34.52 -7.40
CA ALA A 183 -4.54 -33.16 -7.12
C ALA A 183 -4.25 -32.72 -5.69
N ASP A 184 -3.82 -31.47 -5.54
CA ASP A 184 -3.71 -30.73 -4.28
C ASP A 184 -4.95 -30.86 -3.37
N GLU A 185 -4.74 -30.62 -2.08
CA GLU A 185 -5.79 -30.80 -1.07
C GLU A 185 -6.93 -29.79 -1.24
N ASP A 186 -6.64 -28.61 -1.81
CA ASP A 186 -7.60 -27.55 -2.12
C ASP A 186 -8.32 -27.74 -3.47
N GLY A 187 -7.88 -28.68 -4.30
CA GLY A 187 -8.52 -29.06 -5.55
C GLY A 187 -8.38 -28.03 -6.67
N THR A 188 -7.29 -27.26 -6.67
CA THR A 188 -6.98 -26.26 -7.69
C THR A 188 -6.26 -26.85 -8.90
N GLU A 189 -5.68 -28.04 -8.79
CA GLU A 189 -5.10 -28.75 -9.94
C GLU A 189 -6.15 -29.28 -10.93
N GLY A 190 -6.00 -28.92 -12.21
CA GLY A 190 -6.80 -29.50 -13.30
C GLY A 190 -8.23 -28.93 -13.37
N ASP A 191 -8.46 -27.74 -12.79
CA ASP A 191 -9.77 -27.10 -12.71
C ASP A 191 -10.06 -26.08 -13.83
N GLY A 192 -9.06 -25.80 -14.68
CA GLY A 192 -9.10 -24.87 -15.80
C GLY A 192 -9.18 -23.40 -15.39
N LEU A 193 -8.85 -23.06 -14.13
CA LEU A 193 -8.83 -21.70 -13.62
C LEU A 193 -7.41 -21.30 -13.27
N PHE A 194 -7.03 -20.07 -13.62
CA PHE A 194 -5.69 -19.57 -13.27
C PHE A 194 -5.64 -19.14 -11.80
N GLN A 195 -4.92 -19.86 -10.94
CA GLN A 195 -4.66 -19.45 -9.55
C GLN A 195 -3.38 -18.61 -9.43
N GLY A 196 -3.26 -17.60 -10.27
CA GLY A 196 -2.15 -16.64 -10.24
C GLY A 196 -2.29 -15.57 -9.17
N LEU A 197 -1.19 -14.85 -8.95
CA LEU A 197 -1.17 -13.62 -8.15
C LEU A 197 -1.09 -12.40 -9.05
N TRP A 198 -1.77 -11.33 -8.66
CA TRP A 198 -1.79 -10.07 -9.41
C TRP A 198 -1.01 -9.01 -8.65
N ILE A 199 0.01 -8.44 -9.26
CA ILE A 199 0.85 -7.43 -8.60
C ILE A 199 0.17 -6.06 -8.69
N ALA A 200 -0.09 -5.45 -7.54
CA ALA A 200 -0.88 -4.23 -7.37
C ALA A 200 -0.11 -2.92 -7.63
N GLY A 201 -0.83 -1.83 -7.87
CA GLY A 201 -0.30 -0.48 -8.14
C GLY A 201 -0.50 -0.06 -9.59
N TYR A 202 0.18 -0.73 -10.53
CA TYR A 202 0.26 -0.28 -11.93
C TYR A 202 -0.81 -0.84 -12.89
N GLY A 203 -2.06 -0.95 -12.45
CA GLY A 203 -3.16 -1.41 -13.31
C GLY A 203 -3.21 -2.93 -13.56
N ASN A 204 -4.19 -3.35 -14.35
CA ASN A 204 -4.59 -4.76 -14.49
C ASN A 204 -3.66 -5.59 -15.39
N ASN A 205 -3.94 -6.89 -15.45
CA ASN A 205 -3.26 -7.88 -16.30
C ASN A 205 -1.77 -8.03 -16.00
N ARG A 206 -1.33 -7.79 -14.76
CA ARG A 206 0.07 -7.97 -14.32
C ARG A 206 0.21 -9.19 -13.39
N PRO A 207 0.33 -10.41 -13.96
CA PRO A 207 0.53 -11.61 -13.15
C PRO A 207 1.95 -11.65 -12.57
N ALA A 208 2.08 -12.19 -11.37
CA ALA A 208 3.38 -12.47 -10.77
C ALA A 208 4.05 -13.64 -11.49
N MET A 209 5.29 -13.44 -11.91
CA MET A 209 6.15 -14.43 -12.58
C MET A 209 7.15 -15.08 -11.63
N GLY A 210 7.23 -14.60 -10.39
CA GLY A 210 8.19 -15.09 -9.41
C GLY A 210 8.27 -14.18 -8.18
N ILE A 211 9.19 -14.49 -7.29
CA ILE A 211 9.51 -13.70 -6.10
C ILE A 211 10.95 -13.25 -6.23
N ARG A 212 11.18 -11.93 -6.17
CA ARG A 212 12.54 -11.37 -6.09
C ARG A 212 13.03 -11.42 -4.65
N ASP A 213 12.21 -10.93 -3.74
CA ASP A 213 12.52 -10.83 -2.32
C ASP A 213 11.25 -10.96 -1.47
N ASP A 214 11.44 -11.35 -0.22
CA ASP A 214 10.32 -11.61 0.69
C ASP A 214 9.54 -10.34 1.03
N LEU A 215 8.22 -10.50 1.13
CA LEU A 215 7.30 -9.57 1.76
C LEU A 215 7.14 -9.91 3.24
N TRP A 216 6.90 -8.89 4.06
CA TRP A 216 6.86 -9.05 5.50
C TRP A 216 5.74 -8.28 6.17
N THR A 217 5.33 -8.78 7.32
CA THR A 217 4.72 -7.97 8.38
C THR A 217 5.78 -7.76 9.46
N ARG A 218 6.04 -6.50 9.82
CA ARG A 218 7.00 -6.11 10.85
C ARG A 218 6.31 -5.38 11.96
N VAL A 219 6.44 -5.89 13.16
CA VAL A 219 5.72 -5.44 14.34
C VAL A 219 6.70 -4.89 15.36
N LEU A 220 6.42 -3.69 15.87
CA LEU A 220 7.01 -3.13 17.09
C LEU A 220 5.90 -3.07 18.15
N VAL A 221 6.09 -3.72 19.29
CA VAL A 221 5.22 -3.54 20.46
C VAL A 221 5.95 -2.67 21.48
N MET A 222 5.26 -1.66 21.99
CA MET A 222 5.73 -0.80 23.07
C MET A 222 4.77 -0.93 24.26
N GLN A 223 5.33 -1.05 25.46
CA GLN A 223 4.56 -1.10 26.69
C GLN A 223 5.15 -0.14 27.73
N GLN A 224 4.28 0.64 28.38
CA GLN A 224 4.63 1.44 29.55
C GLN A 224 3.46 1.43 30.53
N GLY A 225 3.71 0.97 31.76
CA GLY A 225 2.64 0.82 32.75
C GLY A 225 1.57 -0.16 32.26
N ASN A 226 0.32 0.31 32.19
CA ASN A 226 -0.81 -0.47 31.68
C ASN A 226 -1.09 -0.22 30.19
N THR A 227 -0.29 0.61 29.52
CA THR A 227 -0.48 0.94 28.09
C THR A 227 0.41 0.05 27.23
N THR A 228 -0.18 -0.69 26.29
CA THR A 228 0.49 -1.56 25.33
C THR A 228 -0.02 -1.28 23.93
N VAL A 229 0.87 -0.88 23.03
CA VAL A 229 0.54 -0.54 21.64
C VAL A 229 1.36 -1.39 20.68
N ALA A 230 0.71 -1.98 19.68
CA ALA A 230 1.39 -2.59 18.54
C ALA A 230 1.38 -1.63 17.34
N MET A 231 2.56 -1.40 16.76
CA MET A 231 2.73 -0.75 15.46
C MET A 231 3.16 -1.79 14.44
N VAL A 232 2.41 -1.90 13.34
CA VAL A 232 2.56 -2.92 12.29
C VAL A 232 2.83 -2.22 10.96
N THR A 233 3.92 -2.57 10.30
CA THR A 233 4.15 -2.23 8.88
C THR A 233 4.05 -3.50 8.05
N LEU A 234 3.15 -3.50 7.06
CA LEU A 234 2.96 -4.57 6.09
C LEU A 234 3.57 -4.18 4.73
N ASP A 235 4.32 -5.08 4.11
CA ASP A 235 4.71 -4.93 2.70
C ASP A 235 3.49 -5.23 1.80
N ALA A 236 2.73 -4.19 1.46
CA ALA A 236 1.57 -4.20 0.58
C ALA A 236 1.39 -2.81 -0.06
N VAL A 237 0.56 -2.74 -1.10
CA VAL A 237 0.12 -1.46 -1.69
C VAL A 237 -0.74 -0.66 -0.70
N GLY A 238 -1.65 -1.30 0.03
CA GLY A 238 -2.62 -0.64 0.88
C GLY A 238 -3.41 -1.69 1.65
N LEU A 239 -4.19 -1.30 2.64
CA LEU A 239 -5.01 -2.25 3.39
C LEU A 239 -6.27 -1.54 3.89
N PHE A 240 -7.43 -2.12 3.64
CA PHE A 240 -8.69 -1.56 4.14
C PHE A 240 -8.81 -1.70 5.66
N PHE A 241 -9.46 -0.73 6.30
CA PHE A 241 -9.69 -0.76 7.76
C PHE A 241 -10.43 -2.02 8.23
N ASP A 242 -11.30 -2.60 7.39
CA ASP A 242 -11.95 -3.89 7.64
C ASP A 242 -10.95 -5.03 7.92
N GLU A 243 -9.80 -5.05 7.26
CA GLU A 243 -8.74 -6.03 7.54
C GLU A 243 -8.05 -5.76 8.88
N VAL A 244 -7.86 -4.49 9.23
CA VAL A 244 -7.34 -4.11 10.55
C VAL A 244 -8.29 -4.58 11.65
N ILE A 245 -9.61 -4.44 11.44
CA ILE A 245 -10.63 -4.97 12.36
C ILE A 245 -10.53 -6.50 12.45
N ARG A 246 -10.45 -7.23 11.32
CA ARG A 246 -10.31 -8.70 11.33
C ARG A 246 -9.06 -9.17 12.07
N ILE A 247 -7.94 -8.45 11.93
CA ILE A 247 -6.70 -8.72 12.67
C ILE A 247 -6.90 -8.44 14.18
N LYS A 248 -7.53 -7.33 14.55
CA LYS A 248 -7.87 -7.01 15.96
C LYS A 248 -8.76 -8.10 16.59
N GLU A 249 -9.80 -8.54 15.88
CA GLU A 249 -10.71 -9.60 16.34
C GLU A 249 -10.02 -10.95 16.49
N ARG A 250 -9.18 -11.33 15.52
CA ARG A 250 -8.40 -12.57 15.57
C ARG A 250 -7.38 -12.55 16.70
N LEU A 251 -6.68 -11.42 16.91
CA LEU A 251 -5.77 -11.25 18.04
C LEU A 251 -6.51 -11.41 19.37
N GLU A 252 -7.66 -10.77 19.53
CA GLU A 252 -8.45 -10.88 20.78
C GLU A 252 -8.94 -12.32 21.02
N ALA A 253 -9.29 -13.05 19.95
CA ALA A 253 -9.69 -14.45 20.05
C ALA A 253 -8.53 -15.38 20.45
N GLU A 254 -7.34 -15.17 19.90
CA GLU A 254 -6.15 -16.00 20.16
C GLU A 254 -5.44 -15.61 21.47
N ARG A 255 -5.39 -14.31 21.79
CA ARG A 255 -4.74 -13.74 22.97
C ARG A 255 -5.49 -12.50 23.48
N PRO A 256 -6.53 -12.70 24.31
CA PRO A 256 -7.33 -11.62 24.87
C PRO A 256 -6.50 -10.56 25.60
N ASN A 257 -6.78 -9.28 25.35
CA ASN A 257 -6.10 -8.12 25.96
C ASN A 257 -4.56 -8.14 25.76
N ALA A 258 -4.09 -8.65 24.61
CA ALA A 258 -2.67 -8.64 24.28
C ALA A 258 -2.11 -7.22 24.16
N VAL A 259 -2.88 -6.32 23.57
CA VAL A 259 -2.56 -4.91 23.35
C VAL A 259 -3.82 -4.06 23.55
N ASP A 260 -3.65 -2.79 23.89
CA ASP A 260 -4.76 -1.83 23.98
C ASP A 260 -5.17 -1.30 22.61
N HIS A 261 -4.21 -1.19 21.67
CA HIS A 261 -4.49 -0.79 20.29
C HIS A 261 -3.47 -1.35 19.30
N ILE A 262 -3.92 -1.49 18.06
CA ILE A 262 -3.08 -1.80 16.89
C ILE A 262 -3.11 -0.61 15.93
N PHE A 263 -1.92 -0.11 15.61
CA PHE A 263 -1.69 0.81 14.51
C PHE A 263 -1.04 0.05 13.36
N MET A 264 -1.69 -0.01 12.21
CA MET A 264 -1.22 -0.78 11.06
C MET A 264 -1.09 0.12 9.83
N GLN A 265 0.00 -0.01 9.08
CA GLN A 265 0.22 0.68 7.80
C GLN A 265 0.71 -0.29 6.73
N SER A 266 0.60 0.15 5.49
CA SER A 266 1.28 -0.46 4.35
C SER A 266 2.56 0.32 3.99
N THR A 267 3.61 -0.36 3.51
CA THR A 267 4.78 0.31 2.93
C THR A 267 4.46 1.04 1.63
N HIS A 268 3.32 0.71 1.02
CA HIS A 268 2.88 1.15 -0.29
C HIS A 268 3.69 0.56 -1.45
N THR A 269 4.29 -0.62 -1.26
CA THR A 269 5.01 -1.28 -2.37
C THR A 269 4.06 -1.62 -3.52
N HIS A 270 4.40 -1.15 -4.72
CA HIS A 270 3.70 -1.46 -5.96
C HIS A 270 4.20 -2.77 -6.59
N GLU A 271 4.90 -3.60 -5.82
CA GLU A 271 5.45 -4.89 -6.25
C GLU A 271 4.94 -6.05 -5.38
N ALA A 272 3.91 -5.83 -4.56
CA ALA A 272 3.22 -6.86 -3.79
C ALA A 272 1.92 -7.33 -4.47
N PRO A 273 1.43 -8.54 -4.15
CA PRO A 273 0.11 -9.00 -4.59
C PRO A 273 -1.00 -8.07 -4.10
N ASP A 274 -2.09 -8.01 -4.87
CA ASP A 274 -3.27 -7.23 -4.53
C ASP A 274 -3.91 -7.68 -3.21
N THR A 275 -4.13 -6.69 -2.36
CA THR A 275 -4.71 -6.82 -1.01
C THR A 275 -6.03 -6.06 -0.88
N MET A 276 -6.35 -5.20 -1.85
CA MET A 276 -7.53 -4.33 -1.87
C MET A 276 -8.61 -4.85 -2.81
N GLY A 277 -8.20 -5.58 -3.86
CA GLY A 277 -9.08 -6.12 -4.89
C GLY A 277 -9.13 -5.29 -6.17
N GLN A 278 -8.44 -4.16 -6.25
CA GLN A 278 -8.48 -3.22 -7.38
C GLN A 278 -7.83 -3.78 -8.66
N TRP A 279 -6.89 -4.71 -8.55
CA TRP A 279 -6.10 -5.21 -9.67
C TRP A 279 -6.36 -6.67 -9.93
N GLY A 280 -6.41 -7.10 -11.18
CA GLY A 280 -6.71 -8.49 -11.57
C GLY A 280 -6.69 -8.68 -13.08
N ILE A 281 -7.50 -9.61 -13.58
CA ILE A 281 -7.75 -9.77 -15.02
C ILE A 281 -8.75 -8.72 -15.50
N ALA A 282 -8.37 -7.94 -16.50
CA ALA A 282 -9.31 -7.14 -17.28
C ALA A 282 -9.77 -7.94 -18.51
N TYR A 283 -11.09 -8.11 -18.67
CA TYR A 283 -11.69 -8.84 -19.80
C TYR A 283 -11.88 -7.87 -21.00
N PRO A 284 -11.62 -8.29 -22.26
CA PRO A 284 -11.28 -7.39 -23.38
C PRO A 284 -12.38 -6.43 -23.88
N TYR A 285 -13.55 -6.38 -23.25
CA TYR A 285 -14.62 -5.45 -23.63
C TYR A 285 -14.99 -4.46 -22.54
N ASP A 286 -14.39 -4.58 -21.36
CA ASP A 286 -14.69 -3.74 -20.22
C ASP A 286 -13.36 -3.26 -19.62
N GLU A 287 -13.16 -1.94 -19.57
CA GLU A 287 -12.03 -1.30 -18.86
C GLU A 287 -12.00 -1.63 -17.35
N TYR A 288 -13.03 -2.32 -16.86
CA TYR A 288 -13.22 -2.70 -15.46
C TYR A 288 -13.02 -4.22 -15.26
N PRO A 289 -12.17 -4.65 -14.31
CA PRO A 289 -12.05 -6.05 -13.93
C PRO A 289 -13.39 -6.66 -13.51
N PHE A 290 -13.71 -7.84 -14.05
CA PHE A 290 -14.77 -8.70 -13.47
C PHE A 290 -14.22 -9.64 -12.39
N GLN A 291 -12.89 -9.68 -12.22
CA GLN A 291 -12.20 -10.51 -11.25
C GLN A 291 -11.22 -9.63 -10.45
N HIS A 292 -11.32 -9.70 -9.13
CA HIS A 292 -10.34 -9.08 -8.24
C HIS A 292 -9.13 -9.99 -8.07
N GLY A 293 -7.95 -9.40 -7.92
CA GLY A 293 -6.70 -10.12 -7.72
C GLY A 293 -6.36 -10.39 -6.27
N ARG A 294 -7.25 -9.99 -5.36
CA ARG A 294 -7.18 -10.30 -3.94
C ARG A 294 -7.28 -11.81 -3.72
N ASP A 295 -6.15 -12.41 -3.35
CA ASP A 295 -6.02 -13.84 -3.10
C ASP A 295 -6.38 -14.21 -1.64
N PRO A 296 -7.40 -15.07 -1.40
CA PRO A 296 -7.83 -15.39 -0.03
C PRO A 296 -6.76 -16.06 0.83
N LEU A 297 -5.88 -16.89 0.25
CA LEU A 297 -4.83 -17.58 1.01
C LEU A 297 -3.73 -16.61 1.44
N HIS A 298 -3.35 -15.68 0.56
CA HIS A 298 -2.43 -14.61 0.88
C HIS A 298 -2.99 -13.70 1.99
N MET A 299 -4.26 -13.30 1.90
CA MET A 299 -4.91 -12.51 2.96
C MET A 299 -4.96 -13.26 4.29
N ALA A 300 -5.31 -14.55 4.28
CA ALA A 300 -5.29 -15.39 5.48
C ALA A 300 -3.88 -15.50 6.10
N LYS A 301 -2.85 -15.62 5.25
CA LYS A 301 -1.43 -15.63 5.67
C LYS A 301 -1.02 -14.30 6.28
N ILE A 302 -1.40 -13.16 5.68
CA ILE A 302 -1.15 -11.83 6.24
C ILE A 302 -1.76 -11.72 7.64
N GLN A 303 -3.04 -12.10 7.80
CA GLN A 303 -3.72 -12.05 9.09
C GLN A 303 -3.03 -12.96 10.12
N GLU A 304 -2.70 -14.20 9.76
CA GLU A 304 -2.05 -15.17 10.64
C GLU A 304 -0.69 -14.69 11.10
N GLN A 305 0.17 -14.30 10.17
CA GLN A 305 1.54 -13.90 10.47
C GLN A 305 1.58 -12.58 11.24
N THR A 306 0.64 -11.66 10.99
CA THR A 306 0.55 -10.41 11.74
C THR A 306 0.12 -10.68 13.19
N VAL A 307 -0.92 -11.49 13.41
CA VAL A 307 -1.35 -11.87 14.77
C VAL A 307 -0.23 -12.61 15.50
N ALA A 308 0.42 -13.57 14.84
CA ALA A 308 1.54 -14.31 15.41
C ALA A 308 2.72 -13.39 15.77
N ALA A 309 3.06 -12.43 14.92
CA ALA A 309 4.12 -11.46 15.19
C ALA A 309 3.80 -10.55 16.39
N ILE A 310 2.54 -10.11 16.53
CA ILE A 310 2.11 -9.32 17.70
C ILE A 310 2.21 -10.15 18.97
N ILE A 311 1.70 -11.39 18.97
CA ILE A 311 1.76 -12.29 20.12
C ILE A 311 3.21 -12.56 20.54
N GLU A 312 4.09 -12.86 19.58
CA GLU A 312 5.51 -13.11 19.83
C GLU A 312 6.22 -11.87 20.37
N ALA A 313 5.93 -10.69 19.83
CA ALA A 313 6.48 -9.43 20.33
C ALA A 313 6.01 -9.14 21.77
N VAL A 314 4.72 -9.34 22.08
CA VAL A 314 4.20 -9.18 23.45
C VAL A 314 4.90 -10.14 24.43
N ASP A 315 5.15 -11.38 24.03
CA ASP A 315 5.87 -12.36 24.87
C ASP A 315 7.36 -12.04 25.07
N ALA A 316 7.94 -11.27 24.13
CA ALA A 316 9.36 -10.94 24.11
C ALA A 316 9.69 -9.55 24.69
N LEU A 317 8.70 -8.83 25.24
CA LEU A 317 8.89 -7.49 25.81
C LEU A 317 10.06 -7.44 26.81
N GLU A 318 11.03 -6.58 26.53
CA GLU A 318 12.16 -6.31 27.42
C GLU A 318 12.33 -4.81 27.66
N PRO A 319 12.95 -4.39 28.79
CA PRO A 319 13.22 -2.97 29.04
C PRO A 319 14.01 -2.35 27.89
N ALA A 320 13.59 -1.18 27.42
CA ALA A 320 14.13 -0.52 26.24
C ALA A 320 14.50 0.94 26.51
N ASN A 321 15.68 1.33 26.03
CA ASN A 321 16.07 2.73 25.86
C ASN A 321 15.88 3.14 24.41
N VAL A 322 15.61 4.42 24.16
CA VAL A 322 15.37 4.91 22.80
C VAL A 322 16.36 6.01 22.46
N VAL A 323 16.91 5.96 21.25
CA VAL A 323 17.64 7.07 20.63
C VAL A 323 16.96 7.46 19.33
N ALA A 324 16.96 8.74 18.99
CA ALA A 324 16.40 9.21 17.73
C ALA A 324 17.29 10.28 17.09
N GLY A 325 17.32 10.32 15.77
CA GLY A 325 17.99 11.34 14.99
C GLY A 325 17.23 11.59 13.68
N SER A 326 17.46 12.73 13.06
CA SER A 326 16.89 13.04 11.75
C SER A 326 17.93 13.64 10.82
N THR A 327 17.66 13.55 9.53
CA THR A 327 18.41 14.19 8.46
C THR A 327 17.46 14.59 7.34
N ASN A 328 17.90 15.48 6.47
CA ASN A 328 17.13 15.87 5.29
C ASN A 328 17.73 15.22 4.05
N THR A 329 16.97 14.37 3.37
CA THR A 329 17.42 13.68 2.15
C THR A 329 17.57 14.64 0.97
N ARG A 330 16.82 15.76 1.00
CA ARG A 330 16.59 16.66 -0.15
C ARG A 330 15.91 15.91 -1.30
N VAL A 331 15.83 16.58 -2.46
CA VAL A 331 15.20 16.07 -3.68
C VAL A 331 16.18 15.31 -4.58
N GLU A 332 17.43 15.77 -4.71
CA GLU A 332 18.38 15.21 -5.67
C GLU A 332 18.73 13.75 -5.35
N GLY A 333 18.26 12.84 -6.21
CA GLY A 333 18.47 11.40 -6.06
C GLY A 333 17.53 10.72 -5.06
N PHE A 334 16.53 11.43 -4.52
CA PHE A 334 15.62 10.92 -3.50
C PHE A 334 14.15 11.19 -3.80
N LEU A 335 13.74 12.44 -3.99
CA LEU A 335 12.33 12.81 -4.10
C LEU A 335 12.02 13.49 -5.43
N HIS A 336 10.91 13.09 -6.02
CA HIS A 336 10.25 13.75 -7.13
C HIS A 336 8.76 13.82 -6.84
N ASP A 337 8.15 14.93 -7.18
CA ASP A 337 6.72 15.20 -7.05
C ASP A 337 6.24 15.53 -8.46
N SER A 338 5.27 14.80 -8.97
CA SER A 338 4.72 15.04 -10.31
C SER A 338 3.56 16.01 -10.31
N ARG A 339 3.10 16.44 -9.13
CA ARG A 339 1.88 17.21 -8.95
C ARG A 339 2.21 18.63 -8.50
N ASP A 340 1.45 19.60 -9.02
CA ASP A 340 1.49 20.95 -8.49
C ASP A 340 0.51 21.06 -7.30
N PRO A 341 0.89 21.71 -6.19
CA PRO A 341 2.14 22.40 -6.03
C PRO A 341 3.28 21.50 -5.53
N GLN A 342 4.48 21.63 -6.09
CA GLN A 342 5.64 20.85 -5.65
C GLN A 342 6.07 21.23 -4.22
N ILE A 343 5.72 20.39 -3.24
CA ILE A 343 6.04 20.55 -1.82
C ILE A 343 6.62 19.25 -1.29
N PHE A 344 7.78 19.31 -0.65
CA PHE A 344 8.48 18.11 -0.19
C PHE A 344 8.56 18.03 1.34
N ASN A 345 8.26 16.85 1.88
CA ASN A 345 8.68 16.45 3.21
C ASN A 345 9.98 15.64 3.12
N ASP A 346 11.13 16.33 3.14
CA ASP A 346 12.45 15.71 2.97
C ASP A 346 13.08 15.19 4.27
N GLU A 347 12.36 15.24 5.39
CA GLU A 347 12.85 14.80 6.69
C GLU A 347 12.76 13.28 6.82
N LEU A 348 13.92 12.64 6.97
CA LEU A 348 14.05 11.25 7.39
C LEU A 348 14.27 11.22 8.89
N VAL A 349 13.42 10.49 9.60
CA VAL A 349 13.56 10.24 11.05
C VAL A 349 13.99 8.79 11.27
N ALA A 350 15.08 8.61 12.00
CA ALA A 350 15.61 7.31 12.39
C ALA A 350 15.51 7.12 13.92
N ILE A 351 14.92 6.02 14.35
CA ILE A 351 14.72 5.68 15.77
C ILE A 351 15.31 4.31 16.03
N GLN A 352 16.00 4.15 17.16
CA GLN A 352 16.52 2.87 17.59
C GLN A 352 16.10 2.54 19.01
N PHE A 353 15.44 1.39 19.15
CA PHE A 353 15.07 0.80 20.43
C PHE A 353 16.18 -0.17 20.84
N LYS A 354 16.75 0.04 22.04
CA LYS A 354 17.88 -0.70 22.58
C LYS A 354 17.50 -1.42 23.85
N GLY A 355 17.65 -2.74 23.85
CA GLY A 355 17.36 -3.60 24.98
C GLY A 355 18.52 -3.75 25.96
N ASN A 356 18.56 -4.92 26.60
CA ASN A 356 19.58 -5.26 27.59
C ASN A 356 21.00 -5.40 26.98
N ASN A 357 21.98 -4.69 27.56
CA ASN A 357 23.37 -4.64 27.06
C ASN A 357 23.51 -3.91 25.72
N ASP A 358 22.63 -2.95 25.43
CA ASP A 358 22.63 -2.14 24.21
C ASP A 358 22.43 -2.95 22.91
N ASN A 359 21.84 -4.15 22.99
CA ASN A 359 21.39 -4.85 21.79
C ASN A 359 20.27 -4.05 21.11
N VAL A 360 20.30 -3.98 19.79
CA VAL A 360 19.22 -3.33 19.04
C VAL A 360 18.03 -4.28 18.97
N ILE A 361 16.89 -3.82 19.48
CA ILE A 361 15.60 -4.50 19.35
C ILE A 361 15.04 -4.20 17.95
N ALA A 362 14.97 -2.90 17.63
CA ALA A 362 14.45 -2.42 16.36
C ALA A 362 15.13 -1.12 15.93
N THR A 363 15.24 -0.94 14.62
CA THR A 363 15.55 0.34 13.97
C THR A 363 14.39 0.73 13.07
N LEU A 364 13.76 1.87 13.34
CA LEU A 364 12.66 2.39 12.54
C LEU A 364 13.16 3.56 11.71
N VAL A 365 12.72 3.60 10.45
CA VAL A 365 12.98 4.70 9.51
C VAL A 365 11.64 5.21 9.02
N ASN A 366 11.29 6.45 9.34
CA ASN A 366 10.14 7.12 8.78
C ASN A 366 10.58 8.08 7.66
N TRP A 367 10.03 7.87 6.47
CA TRP A 367 10.33 8.68 5.31
C TRP A 367 9.25 8.51 4.23
N GLY A 368 8.88 9.58 3.52
CA GLY A 368 7.79 9.57 2.53
C GLY A 368 8.28 9.41 1.11
N ASN A 369 8.01 8.26 0.50
CA ASN A 369 8.28 7.99 -0.92
C ASN A 369 7.57 6.72 -1.38
N HIS A 370 6.88 6.77 -2.52
CA HIS A 370 6.33 5.61 -3.20
C HIS A 370 7.40 4.54 -3.50
N PRO A 371 7.32 3.30 -2.97
CA PRO A 371 8.19 2.20 -3.37
C PRO A 371 7.86 1.70 -4.79
N GLU A 372 8.45 2.43 -5.73
CA GLU A 372 8.16 2.37 -7.17
C GLU A 372 9.45 2.37 -8.02
N ILE A 373 10.59 1.96 -7.46
CA ILE A 373 11.85 1.94 -8.20
C ILE A 373 11.80 1.00 -9.40
N LEU A 374 11.11 -0.14 -9.24
CA LEU A 374 10.98 -1.17 -10.27
C LEU A 374 9.91 -0.87 -11.32
N ASP A 375 8.88 -0.12 -10.93
CA ASP A 375 7.72 0.29 -11.71
C ASP A 375 6.93 -0.84 -12.40
N SER A 376 5.96 -0.46 -13.24
CA SER A 376 5.13 -1.39 -14.01
C SER A 376 5.93 -2.42 -14.83
N ARG A 377 7.23 -2.21 -15.05
CA ARG A 377 8.14 -3.16 -15.68
C ARG A 377 8.32 -4.43 -14.88
N ASN A 378 8.18 -4.43 -13.57
CA ASN A 378 8.46 -5.62 -12.81
C ASN A 378 7.22 -6.52 -12.67
N ASN A 379 7.44 -7.83 -12.85
CA ASN A 379 6.45 -8.89 -12.63
C ASN A 379 6.89 -9.83 -11.50
N TYR A 380 7.83 -9.44 -10.65
CA TYR A 380 8.32 -10.27 -9.55
C TYR A 380 7.91 -9.67 -8.21
N VAL A 381 7.35 -10.48 -7.31
CA VAL A 381 6.98 -10.01 -5.98
C VAL A 381 8.22 -9.45 -5.26
N SER A 382 8.11 -8.22 -4.76
CA SER A 382 9.21 -7.50 -4.12
C SER A 382 8.69 -6.48 -3.10
N SER A 383 9.47 -6.22 -2.07
CA SER A 383 9.24 -5.06 -1.20
C SER A 383 9.78 -3.75 -1.78
N ASP A 384 10.34 -3.75 -3.00
CA ASP A 384 11.04 -2.63 -3.64
C ASP A 384 12.25 -2.14 -2.79
N PHE A 385 12.61 -0.85 -2.81
CA PHE A 385 13.73 -0.31 -2.04
C PHE A 385 13.64 -0.54 -0.50
N PRO A 386 12.45 -0.64 0.13
CA PRO A 386 12.35 -1.08 1.52
C PRO A 386 13.10 -2.38 1.82
N HIS A 387 13.19 -3.33 0.87
CA HIS A 387 13.98 -4.55 1.04
C HIS A 387 15.45 -4.23 1.34
N ALA A 388 16.11 -3.51 0.41
CA ALA A 388 17.52 -3.21 0.51
C ALA A 388 17.85 -2.26 1.68
N LEU A 389 16.94 -1.33 2.01
CA LEU A 389 17.05 -0.52 3.23
C LEU A 389 17.15 -1.40 4.47
N ARG A 390 16.25 -2.38 4.61
CA ARG A 390 16.20 -3.26 5.77
C ARG A 390 17.42 -4.17 5.85
N GLU A 391 17.79 -4.80 4.75
CA GLU A 391 19.01 -5.63 4.67
C GLU A 391 20.24 -4.82 5.06
N ALA A 392 20.38 -3.59 4.56
CA ALA A 392 21.49 -2.71 4.89
C ALA A 392 21.53 -2.31 6.38
N LEU A 393 20.38 -2.08 7.01
CA LEU A 393 20.31 -1.71 8.43
C LEU A 393 20.55 -2.91 9.36
N GLU A 394 20.01 -4.08 9.02
CA GLU A 394 20.16 -5.30 9.82
C GLU A 394 21.57 -5.90 9.67
N ASN A 395 22.06 -6.02 8.43
CA ASN A 395 23.28 -6.76 8.09
C ASN A 395 24.49 -5.86 7.81
N GLY A 396 24.27 -4.57 7.56
CA GLY A 396 25.32 -3.57 7.32
C GLY A 396 25.57 -3.32 5.84
N LEU A 397 26.41 -2.33 5.58
CA LEU A 397 26.79 -1.91 4.24
C LEU A 397 28.29 -2.10 4.02
N PRO A 398 28.72 -2.66 2.88
CA PRO A 398 30.14 -2.79 2.57
C PRO A 398 30.78 -1.43 2.30
N ALA A 399 32.11 -1.37 2.43
CA ALA A 399 32.88 -0.23 1.97
C ALA A 399 32.84 -0.14 0.44
N THR A 400 32.79 1.08 -0.08
CA THR A 400 32.73 1.38 -1.50
C THR A 400 33.77 2.43 -1.87
N SER A 401 33.75 2.93 -3.11
CA SER A 401 34.63 4.01 -3.55
C SER A 401 34.34 5.36 -2.88
N ARG A 402 33.11 5.58 -2.37
CA ARG A 402 32.66 6.86 -1.80
C ARG A 402 32.35 6.80 -0.30
N TYR A 403 32.03 5.61 0.22
CA TYR A 403 31.61 5.42 1.61
C TYR A 403 32.42 4.32 2.30
N GLU A 404 32.70 4.53 3.58
CA GLU A 404 33.24 3.49 4.45
C GLU A 404 32.18 2.39 4.68
N ALA A 405 32.62 1.25 5.22
CA ALA A 405 31.69 0.21 5.64
C ALA A 405 30.89 0.68 6.86
N GLU A 406 29.59 0.38 6.88
CA GLU A 406 28.74 0.57 8.06
C GLU A 406 28.41 -0.81 8.65
N PRO A 407 28.66 -1.04 9.94
CA PRO A 407 28.25 -2.29 10.57
C PRO A 407 26.72 -2.33 10.68
N GLY A 408 26.13 -3.50 10.43
CA GLY A 408 24.71 -3.72 10.67
C GLY A 408 24.36 -3.51 12.14
N PHE A 409 23.18 -2.96 12.39
CA PHE A 409 22.66 -2.76 13.73
C PHE A 409 22.16 -4.08 14.35
N GLY A 410 21.82 -5.08 13.52
CA GLY A 410 21.00 -6.21 13.93
C GLY A 410 19.60 -5.78 14.34
N GLY A 411 18.88 -6.63 15.08
CA GLY A 411 17.49 -6.40 15.43
C GLY A 411 16.58 -6.41 14.20
N VAL A 412 15.38 -5.84 14.34
CA VAL A 412 14.40 -5.73 13.24
C VAL A 412 14.43 -4.31 12.64
N ALA A 413 14.72 -4.18 11.36
CA ALA A 413 14.61 -2.91 10.64
C ALA A 413 13.19 -2.72 10.08
N ILE A 414 12.57 -1.58 10.35
CA ILE A 414 11.19 -1.25 9.96
C ILE A 414 11.19 0.04 9.16
N PHE A 415 10.80 -0.04 7.88
CA PHE A 415 10.44 1.15 7.10
C PHE A 415 9.02 1.56 7.48
N GLN A 416 8.80 2.86 7.70
CA GLN A 416 7.48 3.44 7.96
C GLN A 416 7.20 4.48 6.90
N GLN A 417 6.08 4.31 6.21
CA GLN A 417 5.74 5.17 5.09
C GLN A 417 5.32 6.56 5.59
N GLY A 418 5.81 7.59 4.91
CA GLY A 418 5.45 8.98 5.15
C GLY A 418 4.34 9.48 4.22
N THR A 419 4.43 10.75 3.83
CA THR A 419 3.55 11.37 2.84
C THR A 419 3.92 10.90 1.43
N VAL A 420 2.91 10.49 0.66
CA VAL A 420 3.09 9.97 -0.71
C VAL A 420 2.18 10.62 -1.73
N GLY A 421 1.13 11.34 -1.32
CA GLY A 421 0.25 12.08 -2.24
C GLY A 421 1.02 13.05 -3.14
N GLY A 422 0.47 13.36 -4.31
CA GLY A 422 1.23 14.05 -5.39
C GLY A 422 2.14 13.12 -6.18
N LEU A 423 1.98 11.80 -6.00
CA LEU A 423 2.87 10.76 -6.53
C LEU A 423 4.35 11.01 -6.15
N VAL A 424 4.56 11.38 -4.88
CA VAL A 424 5.91 11.59 -4.35
C VAL A 424 6.66 10.28 -4.38
N GLY A 425 7.64 10.19 -5.28
CA GLY A 425 8.24 8.92 -5.65
C GLY A 425 9.66 9.06 -6.20
N PRO A 426 10.27 7.94 -6.59
CA PRO A 426 11.66 7.90 -7.00
C PRO A 426 11.82 7.93 -8.53
N ASN A 427 10.78 8.38 -9.22
CA ASN A 427 10.69 8.45 -10.67
C ASN A 427 11.23 9.78 -11.18
N GLY A 428 11.66 9.84 -12.45
CA GLY A 428 12.07 11.10 -13.09
C GLY A 428 13.54 11.50 -12.90
N PHE A 429 14.36 10.74 -12.17
CA PHE A 429 15.77 11.11 -11.95
C PHE A 429 16.78 9.94 -11.90
N LEU A 430 18.02 10.27 -12.21
CA LEU A 430 19.19 9.39 -12.08
C LEU A 430 19.52 9.13 -10.61
N ILE A 431 19.83 7.88 -10.26
CA ILE A 431 20.36 7.54 -8.93
C ILE A 431 21.85 7.25 -9.06
N THR A 432 22.67 7.82 -8.17
CA THR A 432 24.08 7.44 -8.05
C THR A 432 24.26 6.55 -6.82
N GLY A 433 24.65 5.30 -7.03
CA GLY A 433 24.94 4.36 -5.95
C GLY A 433 26.13 4.78 -5.08
N ARG A 434 26.29 4.05 -3.98
CA ARG A 434 27.39 4.26 -3.01
C ARG A 434 28.77 4.08 -3.64
N ASP A 435 28.90 3.24 -4.65
CA ASP A 435 30.13 2.99 -5.41
C ASP A 435 30.37 3.99 -6.55
N GLY A 436 29.47 4.94 -6.77
CA GLY A 436 29.51 5.88 -7.88
C GLY A 436 28.88 5.38 -9.18
N THR A 437 28.32 4.16 -9.21
CA THR A 437 27.59 3.65 -10.37
C THR A 437 26.31 4.46 -10.58
N GLU A 438 26.06 4.85 -11.83
CA GLU A 438 24.90 5.63 -12.23
C GLU A 438 23.78 4.70 -12.73
N TYR A 439 22.61 4.80 -12.12
CA TYR A 439 21.42 3.99 -12.41
C TYR A 439 20.34 4.87 -13.04
N GLU A 440 20.25 4.81 -14.37
CA GLU A 440 19.28 5.55 -15.16
C GLU A 440 17.84 5.17 -14.80
N ASN A 441 16.99 6.18 -14.59
CA ASN A 441 15.55 5.99 -14.34
C ASN A 441 14.90 5.15 -15.45
N ALA A 442 15.37 5.33 -16.69
CA ALA A 442 14.83 4.64 -17.85
C ALA A 442 15.00 3.11 -17.82
N ASN A 443 15.85 2.55 -16.94
CA ASN A 443 16.17 1.12 -16.93
C ASN A 443 15.44 0.30 -15.86
N LYS A 444 15.05 0.91 -14.73
CA LYS A 444 14.30 0.28 -13.61
C LYS A 444 14.82 -1.10 -13.17
N THR A 445 16.13 -1.25 -13.09
CA THR A 445 16.74 -2.53 -12.73
C THR A 445 16.62 -2.80 -11.23
N TRP A 446 16.71 -4.07 -10.84
CA TRP A 446 16.82 -4.46 -9.43
C TRP A 446 17.99 -3.79 -8.73
N ALA A 447 19.14 -3.69 -9.40
CA ALA A 447 20.30 -2.99 -8.88
C ALA A 447 20.03 -1.49 -8.61
N ARG A 448 19.08 -0.85 -9.33
CA ARG A 448 18.63 0.52 -9.03
C ARG A 448 17.86 0.56 -7.70
N ALA A 449 16.96 -0.40 -7.48
CA ALA A 449 16.20 -0.52 -6.22
C ALA A 449 17.13 -0.75 -5.03
N ASP A 450 18.12 -1.63 -5.21
CA ASP A 450 19.10 -1.93 -4.18
C ASP A 450 19.97 -0.70 -3.87
N ALA A 451 20.52 -0.04 -4.91
CA ALA A 451 21.30 1.18 -4.73
C ALA A 451 20.50 2.30 -4.05
N TYR A 452 19.21 2.42 -4.34
CA TYR A 452 18.34 3.40 -3.69
C TYR A 452 18.12 3.09 -2.21
N GLY A 453 17.77 1.84 -1.87
CA GLY A 453 17.60 1.41 -0.49
C GLY A 453 18.89 1.51 0.33
N GLU A 454 20.04 1.19 -0.26
CA GLU A 454 21.35 1.36 0.36
C GLU A 454 21.71 2.85 0.60
N ASN A 455 21.38 3.73 -0.35
CA ASN A 455 21.58 5.18 -0.19
C ASN A 455 20.72 5.72 0.95
N LEU A 456 19.46 5.27 1.06
CA LEU A 456 18.56 5.63 2.15
C LEU A 456 19.03 5.07 3.49
N ALA A 457 19.57 3.85 3.51
CA ALA A 457 20.20 3.27 4.69
C ALA A 457 21.42 4.10 5.13
N GLN A 458 22.24 4.59 4.19
CA GLN A 458 23.35 5.49 4.51
C GLN A 458 22.86 6.79 5.19
N GLN A 459 21.75 7.39 4.74
CA GLN A 459 21.12 8.54 5.41
C GLN A 459 20.68 8.18 6.84
N THR A 460 20.15 6.98 7.03
CA THR A 460 19.74 6.47 8.34
C THR A 460 20.93 6.29 9.29
N PHE A 461 22.04 5.70 8.81
CA PHE A 461 23.28 5.61 9.58
C PHE A 461 23.78 7.00 10.01
N ASP A 462 23.74 7.98 9.10
CA ASP A 462 24.19 9.34 9.38
C ASP A 462 23.28 10.08 10.38
N ALA A 463 21.96 9.88 10.30
CA ALA A 463 21.00 10.37 11.28
C ALA A 463 21.27 9.79 12.69
N LEU A 464 21.52 8.48 12.78
CA LEU A 464 21.75 7.80 14.06
C LEU A 464 23.13 8.09 14.68
N LYS A 465 24.15 8.42 13.88
CA LYS A 465 25.46 8.89 14.39
C LYS A 465 25.34 10.14 15.26
N ASN A 466 24.36 11.00 14.98
CA ASN A 466 24.07 12.22 15.72
C ASN A 466 22.79 12.11 16.57
N SER A 467 22.34 10.88 16.85
CA SER A 467 21.12 10.64 17.62
C SER A 467 21.22 11.15 19.06
N THR A 468 20.06 11.49 19.62
CA THR A 468 19.90 11.91 21.01
C THR A 468 19.13 10.84 21.77
N PRO A 469 19.60 10.43 22.98
CA PRO A 469 18.82 9.59 23.88
C PRO A 469 17.54 10.27 24.36
N LEU A 470 16.46 9.52 24.45
CA LEU A 470 15.20 9.97 25.00
C LEU A 470 15.16 9.63 26.50
N GLU A 471 15.16 10.67 27.34
CA GLU A 471 15.11 10.52 28.79
C GLU A 471 13.64 10.36 29.26
N ASP A 472 13.35 9.28 29.98
CA ASP A 472 12.02 8.94 30.54
C ASP A 472 10.83 9.20 29.58
N PRO A 473 10.86 8.68 28.33
CA PRO A 473 9.81 9.00 27.36
C PRO A 473 8.47 8.41 27.81
N THR A 474 7.41 9.22 27.76
CA THR A 474 6.06 8.78 28.12
C THR A 474 5.32 8.28 26.88
N LEU A 475 4.79 7.06 26.96
CA LEU A 475 3.95 6.46 25.92
C LEU A 475 2.52 6.96 26.05
N PHE A 476 1.95 7.44 24.95
CA PHE A 476 0.57 7.88 24.83
C PHE A 476 0.02 7.46 23.47
N PHE A 477 -1.27 7.17 23.39
CA PHE A 477 -2.00 7.12 22.13
C PHE A 477 -3.43 7.64 22.25
N ALA A 478 -3.99 8.09 21.13
CA ALA A 478 -5.42 8.33 20.98
C ALA A 478 -5.87 7.88 19.59
N ALA A 479 -7.12 7.41 19.49
CA ALA A 479 -7.72 6.95 18.24
C ALA A 479 -9.17 7.45 18.12
N LYS A 480 -9.59 7.70 16.88
CA LYS A 480 -10.93 8.15 16.53
C LYS A 480 -11.40 7.44 15.26
N SER A 481 -12.45 6.64 15.38
CA SER A 481 -13.18 6.10 14.25
C SER A 481 -14.26 7.07 13.80
N PHE A 482 -14.47 7.17 12.49
CA PHE A 482 -15.48 8.02 11.88
C PHE A 482 -15.84 7.50 10.49
N LYS A 483 -16.88 8.05 9.89
CA LYS A 483 -17.35 7.64 8.56
C LYS A 483 -17.09 8.73 7.54
N ILE A 484 -16.69 8.33 6.34
CA ILE A 484 -16.43 9.22 5.20
C ILE A 484 -17.39 8.84 4.06
N PRO A 485 -18.13 9.81 3.48
CA PRO A 485 -18.93 9.55 2.29
C PRO A 485 -18.04 9.28 1.08
N VAL A 486 -18.40 8.26 0.30
CA VAL A 486 -17.78 8.00 -1.00
C VAL A 486 -18.50 8.84 -2.03
N GLU A 487 -17.92 9.98 -2.42
CA GLU A 487 -18.45 10.87 -3.45
C GLU A 487 -18.06 10.38 -4.86
N ASN A 488 -16.95 9.64 -4.97
CA ASN A 488 -16.51 9.02 -6.21
C ASN A 488 -17.45 7.87 -6.62
N ILE A 489 -18.24 8.13 -7.66
CA ILE A 489 -19.25 7.21 -8.16
C ILE A 489 -18.68 5.91 -8.75
N ILE A 490 -17.42 5.90 -9.20
CA ILE A 490 -16.79 4.70 -9.76
C ILE A 490 -16.54 3.68 -8.64
N PHE A 491 -16.18 4.15 -7.45
CA PHE A 491 -16.01 3.26 -6.30
C PHE A 491 -17.32 2.63 -5.84
N HIS A 492 -18.49 3.24 -6.13
CA HIS A 492 -19.78 2.61 -5.82
C HIS A 492 -19.97 1.29 -6.57
N LEU A 493 -19.47 1.18 -7.81
CA LEU A 493 -19.53 -0.08 -8.55
C LEU A 493 -18.77 -1.18 -7.79
N GLY A 494 -17.54 -0.89 -7.37
CA GLY A 494 -16.70 -1.83 -6.63
C GLY A 494 -17.30 -2.22 -5.27
N LEU A 495 -17.79 -1.23 -4.52
CA LEU A 495 -18.36 -1.44 -3.19
C LEU A 495 -19.70 -2.20 -3.23
N LEU A 496 -20.60 -1.85 -4.17
CA LEU A 496 -21.96 -2.42 -4.20
C LEU A 496 -22.03 -3.78 -4.90
N THR A 497 -21.03 -4.14 -5.70
CA THR A 497 -20.91 -5.47 -6.32
C THR A 497 -20.16 -6.48 -5.44
N GLY A 498 -19.57 -6.03 -4.34
CA GLY A 498 -18.72 -6.85 -3.47
C GLY A 498 -17.33 -7.13 -4.06
N TRP A 499 -16.93 -6.38 -5.09
CA TRP A 499 -15.59 -6.45 -5.65
C TRP A 499 -14.57 -5.94 -4.63
N PHE A 500 -14.83 -4.79 -4.00
CA PHE A 500 -14.12 -4.42 -2.79
C PHE A 500 -14.74 -5.16 -1.61
N ASP A 501 -13.95 -6.02 -0.97
CA ASP A 501 -14.32 -6.65 0.30
C ASP A 501 -14.22 -5.63 1.43
N ARG A 502 -15.24 -4.76 1.47
CA ARG A 502 -15.31 -3.57 2.30
C ARG A 502 -16.77 -3.26 2.66
N GLU A 503 -17.06 -3.05 3.94
CA GLU A 503 -18.41 -2.73 4.39
C GLU A 503 -18.75 -1.25 4.11
N VAL A 504 -20.00 -1.00 3.67
CA VAL A 504 -20.56 0.32 3.44
C VAL A 504 -21.71 0.62 4.39
N TYR A 505 -21.80 1.87 4.84
CA TYR A 505 -22.70 2.31 5.89
C TYR A 505 -23.56 3.51 5.45
N ASP A 506 -24.63 3.75 6.21
CA ASP A 506 -25.38 5.01 6.26
C ASP A 506 -25.90 5.54 4.91
N TYR A 507 -26.43 4.65 4.06
CA TYR A 507 -27.17 4.99 2.84
C TYR A 507 -28.45 4.14 2.69
N ASP A 508 -29.45 4.67 1.98
CA ASP A 508 -30.63 3.93 1.54
C ASP A 508 -30.39 3.36 0.12
N PRO A 509 -30.31 2.02 -0.04
CA PRO A 509 -30.11 1.39 -1.34
C PRO A 509 -31.31 1.55 -2.29
N ASN A 510 -32.45 2.08 -1.82
CA ASN A 510 -33.63 2.35 -2.64
C ASN A 510 -33.70 3.80 -3.14
N GLU A 511 -32.79 4.67 -2.69
CA GLU A 511 -32.67 6.06 -3.15
C GLU A 511 -31.49 6.22 -4.10
N PHE A 512 -31.44 7.36 -4.82
CA PHE A 512 -30.32 7.66 -5.70
C PHE A 512 -29.05 7.90 -4.89
N LEU A 513 -27.90 7.51 -5.45
CA LEU A 513 -26.60 7.81 -4.88
C LEU A 513 -26.23 9.24 -5.23
N GLU A 514 -26.58 10.16 -4.34
CA GLU A 514 -26.33 11.59 -4.47
C GLU A 514 -25.95 12.20 -3.12
N GLU A 515 -25.61 13.49 -3.10
CA GLU A 515 -25.25 14.18 -1.87
C GLU A 515 -26.36 14.03 -0.81
N GLY A 516 -25.99 13.48 0.35
CA GLY A 516 -26.92 13.15 1.44
C GLY A 516 -27.30 11.67 1.51
N ASN A 517 -27.05 10.88 0.45
CA ASN A 517 -27.30 9.43 0.41
C ASN A 517 -26.13 8.63 -0.21
N PHE A 518 -24.91 9.19 -0.21
CA PHE A 518 -23.72 8.44 -0.60
C PHE A 518 -23.39 7.35 0.43
N PRO A 519 -22.98 6.13 0.00
CA PRO A 519 -22.47 5.11 0.89
C PRO A 519 -21.24 5.64 1.62
N GLN A 520 -21.10 5.29 2.90
CA GLN A 520 -19.98 5.74 3.72
C GLN A 520 -19.08 4.59 4.12
N LEU A 521 -17.78 4.86 4.21
CA LEU A 521 -16.78 3.91 4.71
C LEU A 521 -16.47 4.24 6.16
N LEU A 522 -16.41 3.23 7.03
CA LEU A 522 -15.83 3.37 8.35
C LEU A 522 -14.30 3.39 8.21
N THR A 523 -13.66 4.35 8.86
CA THR A 523 -12.20 4.48 8.92
C THR A 523 -11.78 4.94 10.33
N GLU A 524 -10.48 4.99 10.58
CA GLU A 524 -9.89 5.41 11.86
C GLU A 524 -8.64 6.26 11.64
N VAL A 525 -8.51 7.30 12.46
CA VAL A 525 -7.26 8.05 12.63
C VAL A 525 -6.76 7.91 14.04
N GLY A 526 -5.46 8.10 14.25
CA GLY A 526 -4.92 8.21 15.59
C GLY A 526 -3.53 8.81 15.65
N VAL A 527 -3.08 8.98 16.88
CA VAL A 527 -1.77 9.53 17.20
C VAL A 527 -1.09 8.65 18.24
N ILE A 528 0.23 8.54 18.14
CA ILE A 528 1.08 7.89 19.13
C ILE A 528 2.14 8.90 19.55
N ARG A 529 2.45 8.98 20.83
CA ARG A 529 3.57 9.77 21.33
C ARG A 529 4.45 8.93 22.25
N LEU A 530 5.76 9.08 22.10
CA LEU A 530 6.77 8.51 22.98
C LEU A 530 7.79 9.61 23.32
N GLY A 531 7.49 10.39 24.37
CA GLY A 531 8.28 11.57 24.72
C GLY A 531 8.33 12.58 23.55
N PRO A 532 9.52 12.89 23.00
CA PRO A 532 9.68 13.84 21.88
C PRO A 532 9.35 13.25 20.49
N LEU A 533 9.03 11.96 20.40
CA LEU A 533 8.56 11.31 19.17
C LEU A 533 7.04 11.37 19.10
N SER A 534 6.49 11.67 17.92
CA SER A 534 5.06 11.55 17.70
C SER A 534 4.79 11.02 16.29
N TRP A 535 3.77 10.17 16.16
CA TRP A 535 3.22 9.70 14.89
C TRP A 535 1.76 10.16 14.79
N SER A 536 1.35 10.53 13.58
CA SER A 536 -0.07 10.66 13.23
C SER A 536 -0.37 9.74 12.05
N THR A 537 -1.50 9.04 12.09
CA THR A 537 -1.91 8.18 10.97
C THR A 537 -2.58 9.00 9.88
N ALA A 538 -2.48 8.51 8.65
CA ALA A 538 -3.24 9.02 7.51
C ALA A 538 -3.90 7.83 6.79
N PRO A 539 -5.24 7.70 6.82
CA PRO A 539 -5.96 6.58 6.21
C PRO A 539 -6.04 6.76 4.69
N GLY A 540 -4.91 6.70 3.99
CA GLY A 540 -4.75 6.95 2.56
C GLY A 540 -3.46 7.69 2.21
N GLU A 541 -3.35 8.10 0.95
CA GLU A 541 -2.17 8.78 0.41
C GLU A 541 -2.21 10.29 0.70
N LEU A 542 -1.57 10.69 1.81
CA LEU A 542 -1.51 12.09 2.25
C LEU A 542 -0.46 12.89 1.47
N PHE A 543 -0.88 14.06 0.98
CA PHE A 543 -0.05 15.04 0.32
C PHE A 543 0.93 15.71 1.31
N PRO A 544 2.21 15.94 0.94
CA PRO A 544 3.21 16.57 1.81
C PRO A 544 2.74 17.88 2.45
N GLU A 545 2.15 18.78 1.68
CA GLU A 545 1.68 20.09 2.14
C GLU A 545 0.57 20.01 3.18
N SER A 546 -0.21 18.91 3.20
CA SER A 546 -1.21 18.67 4.24
C SER A 546 -0.56 18.35 5.59
N PHE A 547 0.68 17.83 5.57
CA PHE A 547 1.45 17.56 6.77
C PHE A 547 2.36 18.72 7.15
N VAL A 548 3.20 19.19 6.23
CA VAL A 548 4.27 20.16 6.49
C VAL A 548 3.86 21.62 6.22
N GLY A 549 2.70 21.86 5.61
CA GLY A 549 2.19 23.17 5.25
C GLY A 549 2.61 23.64 3.86
N PHE A 550 2.35 24.91 3.58
CA PHE A 550 2.69 25.55 2.32
C PHE A 550 3.71 26.68 2.53
N ASP A 551 4.98 26.44 2.21
CA ASP A 551 6.06 27.43 2.26
C ASP A 551 7.06 27.24 1.10
N GLU A 552 7.50 28.32 0.45
CA GLU A 552 8.45 28.27 -0.68
C GLU A 552 9.76 27.49 -0.35
N SER A 553 10.17 27.48 0.92
CA SER A 553 11.37 26.74 1.34
C SER A 553 11.20 25.22 1.23
N GLN A 554 9.97 24.72 1.21
CA GLN A 554 9.67 23.29 1.08
C GLN A 554 9.68 22.81 -0.37
N SER A 555 9.66 23.71 -1.34
CA SER A 555 9.84 23.37 -2.77
C SER A 555 11.31 23.19 -3.16
N MET A 556 12.25 23.33 -2.20
CA MET A 556 13.68 23.05 -2.39
C MET A 556 14.34 23.81 -3.56
N GLY A 557 13.80 25.00 -3.88
CA GLY A 557 14.27 25.84 -4.99
C GLY A 557 13.67 25.48 -6.35
N LEU A 558 12.78 24.50 -6.43
CA LEU A 558 11.95 24.21 -7.60
C LEU A 558 10.76 25.20 -7.65
N PRO A 559 10.23 25.51 -8.85
CA PRO A 559 8.96 26.22 -8.98
C PRO A 559 7.86 25.44 -8.26
N GLN A 560 7.06 26.12 -7.43
CA GLN A 560 5.96 25.44 -6.74
C GLN A 560 4.85 25.04 -7.71
N VAL A 561 4.61 25.82 -8.76
CA VAL A 561 3.57 25.57 -9.75
C VAL A 561 4.17 25.78 -11.12
N ASP A 562 3.93 24.86 -12.05
CA ASP A 562 4.31 25.05 -13.45
C ASP A 562 3.52 26.24 -14.04
N ALA A 563 4.24 27.13 -14.72
CA ALA A 563 3.64 28.31 -15.36
C ALA A 563 2.66 27.95 -16.48
N ASP A 564 2.79 26.76 -17.06
CA ASP A 564 1.95 26.25 -18.13
C ASP A 564 0.86 25.26 -17.64
N ASN A 565 0.71 25.06 -16.31
CA ASN A 565 -0.35 24.22 -15.76
C ASN A 565 -1.75 24.79 -16.13
N PRO A 566 -2.61 24.03 -16.83
CA PRO A 566 -3.93 24.50 -17.25
C PRO A 566 -4.93 24.63 -16.09
N ASN A 567 -4.78 23.83 -15.03
CA ASN A 567 -5.64 23.84 -13.84
C ASN A 567 -4.79 23.88 -12.55
N PRO A 568 -4.07 24.99 -12.30
CA PRO A 568 -3.19 25.07 -11.15
C PRO A 568 -3.97 25.16 -9.83
N PRO A 569 -3.37 24.74 -8.70
CA PRO A 569 -3.95 24.91 -7.37
C PRO A 569 -4.29 26.37 -7.04
N ASP A 570 -5.40 26.61 -6.33
CA ASP A 570 -5.67 27.93 -5.74
C ASP A 570 -4.89 28.11 -4.43
N LEU A 571 -3.62 28.50 -4.56
CA LEU A 571 -2.72 28.74 -3.43
C LEU A 571 -3.20 29.84 -2.47
N THR A 572 -4.20 30.65 -2.84
CA THR A 572 -4.79 31.62 -1.90
C THR A 572 -5.65 30.95 -0.83
N GLN A 573 -6.03 29.69 -1.05
CA GLN A 573 -6.79 28.84 -0.14
C GLN A 573 -5.92 27.77 0.54
N ALA A 574 -4.62 27.70 0.22
CA ALA A 574 -3.71 26.74 0.81
C ALA A 574 -3.58 26.95 2.34
N PRO A 575 -3.60 25.88 3.15
CA PRO A 575 -3.46 25.98 4.59
C PRO A 575 -2.03 26.36 4.98
N THR A 576 -1.86 27.39 5.83
CA THR A 576 -0.53 27.84 6.26
C THR A 576 -0.15 27.34 7.66
N GLU A 577 -1.02 27.49 8.66
CA GLU A 577 -0.82 27.00 10.04
C GLU A 577 -2.18 27.03 10.80
N PRO A 578 -2.41 26.20 11.83
CA PRO A 578 -1.48 25.19 12.33
C PRO A 578 -1.51 23.91 11.46
N THR A 579 -0.34 23.49 10.93
CA THR A 579 -0.16 22.26 10.15
C THR A 579 -0.28 21.02 11.05
N ILE A 580 -0.54 19.83 10.48
CA ILE A 580 -0.54 18.59 11.27
C ILE A 580 0.80 18.44 12.00
N LYS A 581 1.93 18.68 11.29
CA LYS A 581 3.28 18.64 11.86
C LYS A 581 3.47 19.60 13.04
N SER A 582 3.00 20.85 12.95
CA SER A 582 3.18 21.83 14.03
C SER A 582 2.27 21.55 15.23
N GLN A 583 1.05 21.05 14.99
CA GLN A 583 0.12 20.64 16.05
C GLN A 583 0.63 19.46 16.88
N MET A 584 1.45 18.58 16.27
CA MET A 584 2.06 17.46 16.98
C MET A 584 3.05 17.90 18.07
N GLN A 585 3.53 19.15 18.10
CA GLN A 585 4.42 19.69 19.15
C GLN A 585 5.56 18.72 19.55
N SER A 586 6.21 18.15 18.54
CA SER A 586 7.18 17.06 18.68
C SER A 586 8.52 17.48 18.10
N ASP A 587 9.62 17.01 18.68
CA ASP A 587 10.95 17.21 18.08
C ASP A 587 11.14 16.33 16.83
N PHE A 588 10.48 15.16 16.82
CA PHE A 588 10.47 14.22 15.69
C PHE A 588 9.01 13.89 15.31
N PRO A 589 8.32 14.77 14.57
CA PRO A 589 6.97 14.51 14.08
C PRO A 589 7.02 13.61 12.84
N MET A 590 6.25 12.53 12.84
CA MET A 590 6.22 11.52 11.78
C MET A 590 4.80 11.28 11.28
N ILE A 591 4.70 10.92 10.01
CA ILE A 591 3.47 10.37 9.43
C ILE A 591 3.56 8.86 9.45
N PHE A 592 2.51 8.18 9.90
CA PHE A 592 2.31 6.75 9.71
C PHE A 592 1.32 6.62 8.55
N GLY A 593 1.85 6.75 7.33
CA GLY A 593 1.10 6.89 6.08
C GLY A 593 0.42 5.59 5.68
N LEU A 594 -0.68 5.67 4.93
CA LEU A 594 -1.56 4.52 4.67
C LEU A 594 -1.91 3.78 5.98
N GLY A 595 -2.05 4.57 7.04
CA GLY A 595 -2.16 4.12 8.41
C GLY A 595 -3.63 3.97 8.79
N GLN A 596 -3.96 2.80 9.32
CA GLN A 596 -5.31 2.30 9.64
C GLN A 596 -6.19 1.99 8.42
N ASP A 597 -5.89 2.54 7.26
CA ASP A 597 -6.74 2.37 6.08
C ASP A 597 -6.02 2.79 4.81
N GLU A 598 -6.60 2.39 3.68
CA GLU A 598 -6.32 2.92 2.35
C GLU A 598 -7.65 3.27 1.67
N ILE A 599 -7.95 4.57 1.55
CA ILE A 599 -9.18 5.08 0.93
C ILE A 599 -8.89 5.90 -0.34
N GLY A 600 -7.68 5.77 -0.89
CA GLY A 600 -7.16 6.53 -2.00
C GLY A 600 -6.48 7.83 -1.56
N TYR A 601 -6.31 8.73 -2.51
CA TYR A 601 -5.64 10.00 -2.29
C TYR A 601 -6.45 10.96 -1.41
N LEU A 602 -5.76 11.57 -0.44
CA LEU A 602 -6.28 12.63 0.41
C LEU A 602 -5.92 13.99 -0.19
N VAL A 603 -6.50 14.28 -1.36
CA VAL A 603 -6.24 15.51 -2.14
C VAL A 603 -6.75 16.75 -1.40
N PRO A 604 -5.94 17.82 -1.28
CA PRO A 604 -6.38 19.08 -0.70
C PRO A 604 -7.56 19.72 -1.45
N PRO A 605 -8.62 20.20 -0.77
CA PRO A 605 -9.79 20.77 -1.45
C PRO A 605 -9.51 22.00 -2.33
N TYR A 606 -8.43 22.74 -2.09
CA TYR A 606 -8.04 23.88 -2.93
C TYR A 606 -7.45 23.46 -4.28
N ASP A 607 -7.17 22.16 -4.44
CA ASP A 607 -6.49 21.58 -5.58
C ASP A 607 -7.28 20.43 -6.24
N PHE A 608 -8.47 20.10 -5.69
CA PHE A 608 -9.30 19.00 -6.17
C PHE A 608 -10.05 19.40 -7.46
N ILE A 609 -9.54 19.00 -8.62
CA ILE A 609 -10.14 19.31 -9.93
C ILE A 609 -10.57 18.01 -10.64
N LEU A 610 -11.83 17.98 -11.08
CA LEU A 610 -12.39 16.88 -11.85
C LEU A 610 -12.55 17.27 -13.31
N ASP A 611 -12.46 16.28 -14.21
CA ASP A 611 -12.80 16.49 -15.62
C ASP A 611 -14.24 17.00 -15.74
N GLU A 612 -14.44 18.00 -16.61
CA GLU A 612 -15.73 18.67 -16.78
C GLU A 612 -16.81 17.73 -17.35
N SER A 613 -16.39 16.72 -18.12
CA SER A 613 -17.27 15.84 -18.89
C SER A 613 -17.43 14.44 -18.31
N SER A 614 -16.38 13.92 -17.69
CA SER A 614 -16.25 12.55 -17.20
C SER A 614 -15.63 12.53 -15.80
N PRO A 615 -16.25 13.18 -14.79
CA PRO A 615 -15.69 13.27 -13.45
C PRO A 615 -15.40 11.88 -12.86
N TYR A 616 -14.22 11.73 -12.26
CA TYR A 616 -13.68 10.47 -11.69
C TYR A 616 -13.34 9.36 -12.70
N ILE A 617 -13.66 9.53 -13.99
CA ILE A 617 -13.33 8.55 -15.04
C ILE A 617 -12.08 9.02 -15.78
N ASP A 618 -12.15 10.24 -16.30
CA ASP A 618 -11.02 10.87 -16.97
C ASP A 618 -10.31 11.81 -15.99
N GLU A 619 -8.99 11.85 -16.09
CA GLU A 619 -8.14 12.83 -15.41
C GLU A 619 -8.37 14.22 -16.02
N ALA A 620 -8.48 15.25 -15.17
CA ALA A 620 -8.54 16.64 -15.62
C ALA A 620 -7.19 17.08 -16.20
N GLU A 621 -7.18 18.00 -17.16
CA GLU A 621 -5.91 18.55 -17.68
C GLU A 621 -5.09 19.16 -16.54
N GLY A 622 -3.76 18.94 -16.52
CA GLY A 622 -2.85 19.55 -15.54
C GLY A 622 -2.41 18.62 -14.41
N ASP A 623 -2.32 17.31 -14.66
CA ASP A 623 -1.80 16.28 -13.75
C ASP A 623 -2.72 16.01 -12.53
N HIS A 624 -3.98 15.64 -12.76
CA HIS A 624 -5.04 15.43 -11.75
C HIS A 624 -5.48 13.95 -11.66
N TYR A 625 -4.48 13.06 -11.59
CA TYR A 625 -4.72 11.62 -11.50
C TYR A 625 -5.34 11.24 -10.14
N GLU A 626 -4.90 11.90 -9.08
CA GLU A 626 -5.20 11.60 -7.69
C GLU A 626 -6.71 11.70 -7.39
N GLU A 627 -7.42 12.64 -8.02
CA GLU A 627 -8.87 12.81 -7.88
C GLU A 627 -9.65 11.60 -8.38
N THR A 628 -9.17 10.94 -9.45
CA THR A 628 -9.80 9.72 -9.99
C THR A 628 -9.68 8.54 -9.04
N ASN A 629 -8.66 8.56 -8.17
CA ASN A 629 -8.38 7.55 -7.14
C ASN A 629 -8.61 8.11 -5.72
N SER A 630 -9.56 9.04 -5.55
CA SER A 630 -9.96 9.55 -4.24
C SER A 630 -11.42 9.20 -3.95
N VAL A 631 -11.77 8.92 -2.70
CA VAL A 631 -13.19 8.82 -2.27
C VAL A 631 -13.94 10.14 -2.41
N GLY A 632 -13.26 11.29 -2.48
CA GLY A 632 -13.87 12.59 -2.72
C GLY A 632 -13.25 13.76 -1.94
N PRO A 633 -13.59 15.01 -2.31
CA PRO A 633 -12.99 16.22 -1.75
C PRO A 633 -13.28 16.42 -0.25
N LYS A 634 -14.30 15.77 0.32
CA LYS A 634 -14.59 15.85 1.76
C LYS A 634 -13.67 14.97 2.62
N ALA A 635 -12.90 14.06 2.03
CA ALA A 635 -12.11 13.08 2.78
C ALA A 635 -11.04 13.74 3.67
N LEU A 636 -10.15 14.54 3.09
CA LEU A 636 -9.08 15.19 3.85
C LEU A 636 -9.61 16.10 4.98
N PRO A 637 -10.61 16.98 4.76
CA PRO A 637 -11.19 17.77 5.85
C PRO A 637 -11.73 16.92 7.01
N LEU A 638 -12.44 15.81 6.71
CA LEU A 638 -12.97 14.92 7.76
C LEU A 638 -11.85 14.17 8.50
N VAL A 639 -10.81 13.74 7.79
CA VAL A 639 -9.60 13.14 8.39
C VAL A 639 -8.93 14.13 9.34
N GLN A 640 -8.74 15.38 8.92
CA GLN A 640 -8.14 16.43 9.74
C GLN A 640 -9.00 16.75 10.96
N ASP A 641 -10.32 16.88 10.81
CA ASP A 641 -11.22 17.13 11.93
C ASP A 641 -11.16 16.01 12.98
N ALA A 642 -11.16 14.75 12.56
CA ALA A 642 -11.03 13.61 13.46
C ALA A 642 -9.65 13.54 14.12
N LEU A 643 -8.58 13.81 13.36
CA LEU A 643 -7.21 13.79 13.84
C LEU A 643 -6.94 14.92 14.85
N ASN A 644 -7.53 16.09 14.64
CA ASN A 644 -7.44 17.23 15.56
C ASN A 644 -7.94 16.85 16.96
N LEU A 645 -9.00 16.04 17.09
CA LEU A 645 -9.47 15.55 18.39
C LEU A 645 -8.39 14.71 19.11
N CYS A 646 -7.66 13.88 18.36
CA CYS A 646 -6.57 13.07 18.89
C CYS A 646 -5.35 13.92 19.26
N LEU A 647 -5.00 14.91 18.43
CA LEU A 647 -3.91 15.86 18.68
C LEU A 647 -4.18 16.73 19.91
N GLU A 648 -5.42 17.19 20.10
CA GLU A 648 -5.84 17.95 21.29
C GLU A 648 -5.73 17.09 22.56
N ALA A 649 -6.17 15.83 22.51
CA ALA A 649 -6.01 14.89 23.63
C ALA A 649 -4.54 14.63 23.96
N MET A 650 -3.70 14.46 22.94
CA MET A 650 -2.26 14.29 23.08
C MET A 650 -1.59 15.52 23.70
N ALA A 651 -1.95 16.73 23.26
CA ALA A 651 -1.45 17.97 23.83
C ALA A 651 -1.87 18.14 25.30
N ALA A 652 -3.12 17.77 25.64
CA ALA A 652 -3.63 17.81 27.00
C ALA A 652 -2.92 16.82 27.94
N ALA A 653 -2.47 15.66 27.45
CA ALA A 653 -1.72 14.68 28.23
C ALA A 653 -0.29 15.12 28.59
N THR A 654 0.27 16.10 27.85
CA THR A 654 1.60 16.68 28.11
C THR A 654 1.62 17.82 29.14
N LEU A 655 0.46 18.34 29.55
CA LEU A 655 0.29 19.40 30.55
C LEU A 655 0.05 18.82 31.95
#